data_AF-A0A970NZL0-F1
#
_entry.id   AF-A0A970NZL0-F1
#
_cell.length_a   1.000
_cell.length_b   1.000
_cell.length_c   1.000
_cell.angle_alpha   90.00
_cell.angle_beta   90.00
_cell.angle_gamma   90.00
#
_symmetry.space_group_name_H-M   'P 1'
#
loop_
_entity.id
_entity.type
_entity.pdbx_description
1 polymer ?
#
loop_
_entity_poly.entity_id
_entity_poly.type
_entity_poly.pdbx_seq_one_letter_code
_entity_poly.pdbx_strand_id
1 'polypeptide(L)'
;MKAILRFAGKAAWTLLVLVNSFPAPAQGLRFLGLERKIEERTSMEIRGIRNMECRDSLCIDFEFRCYEDSPLGYIFQLITTKKQEPVINLFYDGLNGNGELRVIWEGRRFIAITQLPPQGERDHWMSFHMKLDPREDSVYIKVSDMPTVSGGIELPNKIYPNIGFGKRDYILEVPSIAIKNLSIQADSRVITFPLDEDSGTLALSNWPFVYAKVNNPHWLAMENLRWKKEFSVSSPSFMCAGYDTLRHSIYSIGRDSIYEKSLATRNFTARALAERRPVKSFLGTSFVNPNDSLVYIYEAYAQGDTPVPTMASLDPVTLTWSVQSYDRQDIELHHHAEFFDKFNEKLLIFGGFGQRKYSGVFRVCDLESGKWMEAPLRGGDGKLWPRFFQSMGYNERDRQLYIFGGMGNEIGDQIVGHDYFYDLNTVDPDSMESRQVWDIRWKGRNKVPGRNMILPGDGWFYVLFYPESLTESEVSLYRFRMTDGRFEELADKLPIFSDRISSHVNLFYDKRLQTLIAIVEESPDDIRSTVTAYTLAFPPKPLTAPTVVKRRRRLMIEWSLLAATAAIAVVFIVRRKRNQQDMENDVEPEEPERRVNALYLFGPLNVYDKDGKDISMRFSEKLRLMLCLLLQAGEGGISSKEINFLLWPEKEEKEAKNIRGVTISKLRKAFSDVDGATIEYAGGRFRFTCGDDFFCDYIAVKKILESERPDRNALVNFASRGKFLAYETDPVLDGMKEEMESRIEPAVIDEMTLRFKKKQYKGVIKCADIIFGIDPLNDAALTYMILAMRKLDMDSEARIKYREFVTKYRKDYDENYPRKYEDLRL
;
A
#
# COMPACT_ATOMS: atom_id res chain seq x y z
N MET A 1 28.67 -23.40 29.59
CA MET A 1 27.99 -23.52 28.27
C MET A 1 26.46 -23.51 28.36
N LYS A 2 25.81 -24.36 29.18
CA LYS A 2 24.33 -24.34 29.39
C LYS A 2 23.78 -22.99 29.92
N ALA A 3 24.54 -22.28 30.75
CA ALA A 3 24.13 -20.96 31.28
C ALA A 3 24.15 -19.85 30.21
N ILE A 4 25.16 -19.84 29.33
CA ILE A 4 25.34 -18.84 28.27
C ILE A 4 24.30 -19.04 27.15
N LEU A 5 24.01 -20.29 26.77
CA LEU A 5 22.92 -20.58 25.82
C LEU A 5 21.53 -20.22 26.40
N ARG A 6 21.32 -20.41 27.70
CA ARG A 6 20.07 -19.99 28.37
C ARG A 6 19.95 -18.46 28.44
N PHE A 7 21.07 -17.75 28.62
CA PHE A 7 21.08 -16.29 28.67
C PHE A 7 20.89 -15.67 27.27
N ALA A 8 21.57 -16.20 26.25
CA ALA A 8 21.39 -15.78 24.85
C ALA A 8 19.99 -16.13 24.32
N GLY A 9 19.46 -17.31 24.67
CA GLY A 9 18.09 -17.69 24.34
C GLY A 9 17.05 -16.80 25.03
N LYS A 10 17.25 -16.45 26.31
CA LYS A 10 16.39 -15.49 27.01
C LYS A 10 16.53 -14.08 26.41
N ALA A 11 17.73 -13.60 26.13
CA ALA A 11 17.95 -12.27 25.56
C ALA A 11 17.35 -12.15 24.15
N ALA A 12 17.52 -13.15 23.29
CA ALA A 12 16.87 -13.20 21.97
C ALA A 12 15.34 -13.28 22.08
N TRP A 13 14.81 -14.04 23.04
CA TRP A 13 13.37 -14.09 23.31
C TRP A 13 12.83 -12.76 23.87
N THR A 14 13.60 -12.08 24.72
CA THR A 14 13.24 -10.77 25.27
C THR A 14 13.30 -9.69 24.18
N LEU A 15 14.26 -9.77 23.26
CA LEU A 15 14.33 -8.91 22.07
C LEU A 15 13.16 -9.17 21.11
N LEU A 16 12.77 -10.44 20.90
CA LEU A 16 11.61 -10.81 20.07
C LEU A 16 10.28 -10.34 20.69
N VAL A 17 10.19 -10.32 22.02
CA VAL A 17 9.03 -9.79 22.76
C VAL A 17 9.02 -8.25 22.71
N LEU A 18 10.17 -7.59 22.85
CA LEU A 18 10.28 -6.12 22.83
C LEU A 18 10.04 -5.49 21.44
N VAL A 19 10.32 -6.20 20.34
CA VAL A 19 10.07 -5.70 18.96
C VAL A 19 8.62 -5.97 18.51
N ASN A 20 7.79 -6.64 19.32
CA ASN A 20 6.34 -6.77 19.09
C ASN A 20 5.50 -5.65 19.74
N SER A 21 6.16 -4.65 20.36
CA SER A 21 5.51 -3.62 21.17
C SER A 21 5.47 -2.26 20.48
N PHE A 22 4.92 -2.19 19.27
CA PHE A 22 4.27 -0.96 18.83
C PHE A 22 2.85 -1.32 18.42
N PRO A 23 1.87 -1.25 19.34
CA PRO A 23 0.48 -1.42 18.97
C PRO A 23 0.11 -0.27 18.03
N ALA A 24 -0.21 -0.60 16.78
CA ALA A 24 -1.11 0.26 16.03
C ALA A 24 -2.42 0.33 16.84
N PRO A 25 -3.12 1.48 16.89
CA PRO A 25 -4.40 1.55 17.58
C PRO A 25 -5.35 0.55 16.91
N ALA A 26 -5.74 -0.49 17.66
CA ALA A 26 -6.68 -1.50 17.22
C ALA A 26 -8.02 -0.83 16.87
N GLN A 27 -8.46 -1.02 15.64
CA GLN A 27 -9.72 -0.45 15.14
C GLN A 27 -10.90 -1.39 15.34
N GLY A 28 -10.65 -2.71 15.34
CA GLY A 28 -11.63 -3.74 15.65
C GLY A 28 -12.23 -4.44 14.43
N LEU A 29 -13.00 -5.48 14.72
CA LEU A 29 -13.78 -6.26 13.76
C LEU A 29 -15.27 -6.07 14.08
N ARG A 30 -16.05 -5.61 13.08
CA ARG A 30 -17.51 -5.62 13.18
C ARG A 30 -18.03 -6.99 12.77
N PHE A 31 -18.92 -7.51 13.60
CA PHE A 31 -19.70 -8.69 13.32
C PHE A 31 -21.03 -8.25 12.71
N LEU A 32 -21.26 -8.57 11.45
CA LEU A 32 -22.54 -8.32 10.79
C LEU A 32 -23.54 -9.41 11.20
N GLY A 33 -24.74 -8.97 11.61
CA GLY A 33 -25.70 -9.79 12.35
C GLY A 33 -27.04 -10.02 11.63
N LEU A 34 -28.12 -9.95 12.41
CA LEU A 34 -29.50 -10.15 11.97
C LEU A 34 -29.94 -9.24 10.81
N GLU A 35 -29.30 -8.08 10.65
CA GLU A 35 -29.52 -7.14 9.55
C GLU A 35 -29.07 -7.68 8.17
N ARG A 36 -28.35 -8.80 8.15
CA ARG A 36 -27.84 -9.46 6.95
C ARG A 36 -28.40 -10.87 6.76
N LYS A 37 -28.34 -11.33 5.50
CA LYS A 37 -28.62 -12.74 5.16
C LYS A 37 -27.63 -13.66 5.89
N ILE A 38 -28.06 -14.89 6.19
CA ILE A 38 -27.25 -15.87 6.94
C ILE A 38 -25.85 -16.09 6.34
N GLU A 39 -25.74 -16.07 5.02
CA GLU A 39 -24.50 -16.26 4.28
C GLU A 39 -23.55 -15.05 4.33
N GLU A 40 -24.06 -13.86 4.66
CA GLU A 40 -23.31 -12.60 4.76
C GLU A 40 -22.88 -12.28 6.20
N ARG A 41 -23.42 -13.01 7.19
CA ARG A 41 -23.10 -12.82 8.62
C ARG A 41 -21.64 -13.15 8.92
N THR A 42 -21.03 -12.37 9.80
CA THR A 42 -19.63 -12.53 10.16
C THR A 42 -19.46 -13.65 11.19
N SER A 43 -18.39 -14.42 11.06
CA SER A 43 -17.96 -15.36 12.10
C SER A 43 -16.46 -15.36 12.28
N MET A 44 -16.01 -15.56 13.51
CA MET A 44 -14.60 -15.63 13.85
C MET A 44 -14.34 -16.83 14.75
N GLU A 45 -13.51 -17.77 14.29
CA GLU A 45 -13.17 -18.97 15.07
C GLU A 45 -11.69 -19.00 15.42
N ILE A 46 -11.37 -19.12 16.70
CA ILE A 46 -9.98 -19.11 17.17
C ILE A 46 -9.35 -20.49 16.97
N ARG A 47 -8.22 -20.52 16.27
CA ARG A 47 -7.44 -21.72 15.94
C ARG A 47 -6.12 -21.73 16.71
N GLY A 48 -5.57 -22.91 16.95
CA GLY A 48 -4.31 -23.10 17.67
C GLY A 48 -4.41 -23.14 19.21
N ILE A 49 -5.59 -22.89 19.80
CA ILE A 49 -5.80 -22.92 21.26
C ILE A 49 -6.49 -24.18 21.81
N ARG A 50 -7.00 -25.07 20.95
CA ARG A 50 -7.79 -26.25 21.38
C ARG A 50 -7.03 -27.25 22.27
N ASN A 51 -5.70 -27.21 22.25
CA ASN A 51 -4.83 -28.03 23.10
C ASN A 51 -4.28 -27.26 24.31
N MET A 52 -4.70 -26.01 24.51
CA MET A 52 -4.31 -25.21 25.66
C MET A 52 -5.05 -25.75 26.90
N GLU A 53 -4.31 -26.36 27.82
CA GLU A 53 -4.86 -26.82 29.10
C GLU A 53 -4.85 -25.67 30.11
N CYS A 54 -5.97 -25.45 30.77
CA CYS A 54 -6.16 -24.46 31.82
C CYS A 54 -6.63 -25.18 33.09
N ARG A 55 -6.00 -24.87 34.23
CA ARG A 55 -6.34 -25.50 35.53
C ARG A 55 -6.74 -24.50 36.61
N ASP A 56 -6.24 -23.27 36.53
CA ASP A 56 -6.41 -22.27 37.59
C ASP A 56 -7.48 -21.26 37.21
N SER A 57 -7.32 -20.59 36.08
CA SER A 57 -8.33 -19.64 35.61
C SER A 57 -8.22 -19.33 34.12
N LEU A 58 -9.37 -19.26 33.44
CA LEU A 58 -9.47 -18.79 32.07
C LEU A 58 -10.13 -17.40 32.07
N CYS A 59 -9.41 -16.38 31.62
CA CYS A 59 -9.94 -15.04 31.41
C CYS A 59 -10.12 -14.74 29.91
N ILE A 60 -11.23 -14.10 29.57
CA ILE A 60 -11.54 -13.60 28.23
C ILE A 60 -11.92 -12.13 28.39
N ASP A 61 -11.09 -11.25 27.83
CA ASP A 61 -11.24 -9.81 27.92
C ASP A 61 -11.29 -9.21 26.53
N PHE A 62 -12.19 -8.26 26.28
CA PHE A 62 -12.21 -7.49 25.03
C PHE A 62 -12.96 -6.18 25.23
N GLU A 63 -12.73 -5.23 24.32
CA GLU A 63 -13.60 -4.05 24.21
C GLU A 63 -14.65 -4.29 23.14
N PHE A 64 -15.88 -3.85 23.37
CA PHE A 64 -16.96 -3.95 22.40
C PHE A 64 -17.82 -2.69 22.34
N ARG A 65 -18.50 -2.50 21.20
CA ARG A 65 -19.56 -1.50 21.03
C ARG A 65 -20.76 -2.12 20.34
N CYS A 66 -21.95 -1.64 20.66
CA CYS A 66 -23.20 -2.09 20.07
C CYS A 66 -23.63 -1.12 18.96
N TYR A 67 -24.45 -1.61 18.03
CA TYR A 67 -25.08 -0.77 17.00
C TYR A 67 -26.60 -0.79 17.17
N GLU A 68 -27.24 0.33 16.87
CA GLU A 68 -28.70 0.50 17.01
C GLU A 68 -29.52 -0.44 16.11
N ASP A 69 -28.95 -0.89 15.00
CA ASP A 69 -29.56 -1.84 14.06
C ASP A 69 -29.58 -3.29 14.58
N SER A 70 -29.12 -3.54 15.82
CA SER A 70 -29.00 -4.87 16.41
C SER A 70 -29.98 -5.11 17.57
N PRO A 71 -31.07 -5.88 17.36
CA PRO A 71 -32.08 -6.10 18.40
C PRO A 71 -31.64 -7.06 19.52
N LEU A 72 -30.90 -8.14 19.19
CA LEU A 72 -30.44 -9.18 20.12
C LEU A 72 -29.55 -10.23 19.40
N GLY A 73 -28.86 -11.09 20.15
CA GLY A 73 -28.24 -12.31 19.62
C GLY A 73 -27.02 -12.80 20.42
N TYR A 74 -26.48 -13.95 20.00
CA TYR A 74 -25.26 -14.54 20.54
C TYR A 74 -23.98 -13.83 20.06
N ILE A 75 -23.17 -13.34 21.00
CA ILE A 75 -21.88 -12.70 20.74
C ILE A 75 -20.79 -13.75 20.52
N PHE A 76 -20.63 -14.69 21.45
CA PHE A 76 -19.64 -15.76 21.36
C PHE A 76 -20.08 -17.03 22.09
N GLN A 77 -19.47 -18.14 21.67
CA GLN A 77 -19.60 -19.46 22.29
C GLN A 77 -18.21 -19.96 22.72
N LEU A 78 -18.13 -20.44 23.97
CA LEU A 78 -17.00 -21.12 24.56
C LEU A 78 -17.37 -22.58 24.86
N ILE A 79 -16.63 -23.50 24.26
CA ILE A 79 -16.70 -24.93 24.57
C ILE A 79 -15.47 -25.27 25.42
N THR A 80 -15.69 -25.86 26.60
CA THR A 80 -14.66 -26.02 27.64
C THR A 80 -13.96 -27.39 27.63
N THR A 81 -14.51 -28.42 26.99
CA THR A 81 -13.90 -29.76 26.95
C THR A 81 -13.84 -30.38 25.55
N LYS A 82 -13.00 -31.41 25.40
CA LYS A 82 -12.97 -32.25 24.19
C LYS A 82 -14.29 -33.02 23.96
N LYS A 83 -15.10 -33.21 25.00
CA LYS A 83 -16.43 -33.85 24.95
C LYS A 83 -17.56 -32.87 24.63
N GLN A 84 -17.23 -31.62 24.32
CA GLN A 84 -18.17 -30.56 23.94
C GLN A 84 -19.11 -30.05 25.04
N GLU A 85 -18.84 -30.31 26.32
CA GLU A 85 -19.63 -29.76 27.45
C GLU A 85 -18.75 -29.39 28.67
N PRO A 86 -19.12 -28.38 29.48
CA PRO A 86 -20.23 -27.44 29.27
C PRO A 86 -19.95 -26.45 28.12
N VAL A 87 -21.03 -26.02 27.46
CA VAL A 87 -21.05 -24.95 26.44
C VAL A 87 -21.58 -23.67 27.07
N ILE A 88 -20.81 -22.60 26.96
CA ILE A 88 -21.10 -21.29 27.53
C ILE A 88 -21.29 -20.30 26.41
N ASN A 89 -22.42 -19.60 26.41
CA ASN A 89 -22.73 -18.57 25.42
C ASN A 89 -22.82 -17.20 26.09
N LEU A 90 -22.32 -16.17 25.41
CA LEU A 90 -22.63 -14.78 25.73
C LEU A 90 -23.71 -14.27 24.77
N PHE A 91 -24.79 -13.75 25.30
CA PHE A 91 -25.94 -13.25 24.55
C PHE A 91 -26.22 -11.79 24.89
N TYR A 92 -26.48 -10.99 23.87
CA TYR A 92 -26.90 -9.60 23.98
C TYR A 92 -28.42 -9.50 23.77
N ASP A 93 -29.11 -8.82 24.68
CA ASP A 93 -30.54 -8.52 24.56
C ASP A 93 -30.74 -7.00 24.57
N GLY A 94 -31.04 -6.42 23.41
CA GLY A 94 -31.24 -4.99 23.21
C GLY A 94 -32.71 -4.54 23.21
N LEU A 95 -33.67 -5.47 23.32
CA LEU A 95 -35.09 -5.18 23.07
C LEU A 95 -35.74 -4.26 24.12
N ASN A 96 -35.25 -4.29 25.37
CA ASN A 96 -35.88 -3.58 26.49
C ASN A 96 -35.29 -2.18 26.75
N GLY A 97 -34.57 -1.59 25.80
CA GLY A 97 -33.99 -0.23 25.91
C GLY A 97 -32.79 -0.10 26.86
N ASN A 98 -32.69 -0.91 27.91
CA ASN A 98 -31.57 -0.89 28.87
C ASN A 98 -30.37 -1.76 28.48
N GLY A 99 -30.52 -2.68 27.53
CA GLY A 99 -29.44 -3.53 27.01
C GLY A 99 -28.87 -4.47 28.07
N GLU A 100 -28.94 -5.78 27.87
CA GLU A 100 -28.39 -6.76 28.80
C GLU A 100 -27.35 -7.66 28.13
N LEU A 101 -26.34 -8.05 28.90
CA LEU A 101 -25.49 -9.19 28.59
C LEU A 101 -25.83 -10.37 29.50
N ARG A 102 -26.11 -11.51 28.88
CA ARG A 102 -26.49 -12.76 29.55
C ARG A 102 -25.46 -13.84 29.24
N VAL A 103 -24.90 -14.42 30.28
CA VAL A 103 -24.04 -15.61 30.17
C VAL A 103 -24.93 -16.83 30.38
N ILE A 104 -24.92 -17.75 29.44
CA ILE A 104 -25.86 -18.87 29.36
C ILE A 104 -25.08 -20.19 29.39
N TRP A 105 -25.49 -21.10 30.27
CA TRP A 105 -25.16 -22.51 30.13
C TRP A 105 -26.14 -23.12 29.15
N GLU A 106 -25.66 -23.45 27.96
CA GLU A 106 -26.50 -23.90 26.87
C GLU A 106 -27.36 -25.12 27.25
N GLY A 107 -28.65 -25.05 26.94
CA GLY A 107 -29.62 -26.09 27.26
C GLY A 107 -29.99 -26.22 28.75
N ARG A 108 -29.44 -25.39 29.64
CA ARG A 108 -29.70 -25.47 31.09
C ARG A 108 -30.28 -24.19 31.72
N ARG A 109 -29.49 -23.14 31.89
CA ARG A 109 -29.89 -21.92 32.65
C ARG A 109 -29.00 -20.71 32.38
N PHE A 110 -29.45 -19.53 32.79
CA PHE A 110 -28.58 -18.35 32.92
C PHE A 110 -27.57 -18.53 34.05
N ILE A 111 -26.32 -18.16 33.79
CA ILE A 111 -25.21 -18.19 34.76
C ILE A 111 -25.10 -16.82 35.42
N ALA A 112 -25.11 -15.76 34.62
CA ALA A 112 -24.98 -14.38 35.10
C ALA A 112 -25.65 -13.41 34.12
N ILE A 113 -26.19 -12.31 34.64
CA ILE A 113 -26.84 -11.25 33.87
C ILE A 113 -26.32 -9.91 34.36
N THR A 114 -25.86 -9.06 33.45
CA THR A 114 -25.48 -7.68 33.76
C THR A 114 -26.18 -6.71 32.82
N GLN A 115 -26.61 -5.57 33.36
CA GLN A 115 -27.11 -4.46 32.57
C GLN A 115 -25.95 -3.75 31.88
N LEU A 116 -26.23 -3.10 30.75
CA LEU A 116 -25.31 -2.22 30.05
C LEU A 116 -25.57 -0.75 30.41
N PRO A 117 -24.59 0.14 30.19
CA PRO A 117 -24.78 1.59 30.29
C PRO A 117 -25.92 2.09 29.37
N PRO A 118 -26.46 3.31 29.56
CA PRO A 118 -27.46 3.89 28.68
C PRO A 118 -27.04 3.95 27.20
N GLN A 119 -28.00 3.99 26.28
CA GLN A 119 -27.78 3.82 24.83
C GLN A 119 -26.71 4.75 24.23
N GLY A 120 -26.63 6.02 24.62
CA GLY A 120 -25.61 6.95 24.12
C GLY A 120 -24.16 6.60 24.49
N GLU A 121 -23.97 5.80 25.54
CA GLU A 121 -22.66 5.25 25.91
C GLU A 121 -22.36 3.92 25.22
N ARG A 122 -23.38 3.20 24.72
CA ARG A 122 -23.21 1.90 24.03
C ARG A 122 -22.61 2.00 22.63
N ASP A 123 -22.69 3.19 22.02
CA ASP A 123 -22.02 3.52 20.75
C ASP A 123 -20.50 3.67 20.92
N HIS A 124 -20.03 3.84 22.16
CA HIS A 124 -18.62 3.91 22.53
C HIS A 124 -18.08 2.53 22.92
N TRP A 125 -16.75 2.42 22.99
CA TRP A 125 -16.07 1.20 23.41
C TRP A 125 -16.27 0.96 24.91
N MET A 126 -16.82 -0.20 25.25
CA MET A 126 -17.03 -0.70 26.62
C MET A 126 -16.11 -1.89 26.87
N SER A 127 -15.58 -2.04 28.08
CA SER A 127 -14.77 -3.22 28.41
C SER A 127 -15.65 -4.38 28.86
N PHE A 128 -15.33 -5.58 28.41
CA PHE A 128 -15.92 -6.83 28.86
C PHE A 128 -14.83 -7.72 29.44
N HIS A 129 -15.08 -8.24 30.64
CA HIS A 129 -14.19 -9.16 31.33
C HIS A 129 -14.99 -10.39 31.76
N MET A 130 -14.50 -11.58 31.41
CA MET A 130 -15.03 -12.85 31.89
C MET A 130 -13.91 -13.69 32.49
N LYS A 131 -14.12 -14.27 33.68
CA LYS A 131 -13.21 -15.22 34.33
C LYS A 131 -13.94 -16.51 34.67
N LEU A 132 -13.42 -17.64 34.23
CA LEU A 132 -13.85 -18.98 34.69
C LEU A 132 -12.82 -19.49 35.70
N ASP A 133 -13.30 -19.89 36.88
CA ASP A 133 -12.49 -20.44 37.96
C ASP A 133 -12.94 -21.88 38.27
N PRO A 134 -12.21 -22.91 37.78
CA PRO A 134 -12.54 -24.31 38.04
C PRO A 134 -12.46 -24.70 39.53
N ARG A 135 -11.68 -23.97 40.34
CA ARG A 135 -11.49 -24.30 41.76
C ARG A 135 -12.69 -23.85 42.59
N GLU A 136 -13.27 -22.71 42.23
CA GLU A 136 -14.48 -22.17 42.87
C GLU A 136 -15.78 -22.58 42.15
N ASP A 137 -15.67 -23.34 41.06
CA ASP A 137 -16.77 -23.67 40.14
C ASP A 137 -17.63 -22.44 39.81
N SER A 138 -16.98 -21.35 39.38
CA SER A 138 -17.65 -20.06 39.19
C SER A 138 -17.23 -19.37 37.89
N VAL A 139 -18.20 -18.75 37.22
CA VAL A 139 -17.98 -17.84 36.10
C VAL A 139 -18.32 -16.43 36.56
N TYR A 140 -17.36 -15.52 36.44
CA TYR A 140 -17.48 -14.11 36.77
C TYR A 140 -17.53 -13.28 35.49
N ILE A 141 -18.38 -12.25 35.46
CA ILE A 141 -18.35 -11.23 34.41
C ILE A 141 -18.38 -9.82 34.99
N LYS A 142 -17.73 -8.89 34.29
CA LYS A 142 -17.75 -7.46 34.56
C LYS A 142 -17.79 -6.68 33.26
N VAL A 143 -18.60 -5.63 33.19
CA VAL A 143 -18.70 -4.73 32.04
C VAL A 143 -18.44 -3.31 32.48
N SER A 144 -17.40 -2.67 31.94
CA SER A 144 -17.00 -1.31 32.32
C SER A 144 -17.03 -1.10 33.85
N ASP A 145 -17.76 -0.11 34.34
CA ASP A 145 -17.91 0.20 35.77
C ASP A 145 -19.11 -0.49 36.45
N MET A 146 -19.80 -1.40 35.76
CA MET A 146 -20.92 -2.15 36.32
C MET A 146 -20.46 -3.17 37.37
N PRO A 147 -21.33 -3.54 38.34
CA PRO A 147 -21.01 -4.55 39.35
C PRO A 147 -20.60 -5.88 38.72
N THR A 148 -19.64 -6.56 39.35
CA THR A 148 -19.26 -7.93 38.96
C THR A 148 -20.37 -8.89 39.37
N VAL A 149 -20.80 -9.76 38.45
CA VAL A 149 -21.82 -10.78 38.70
C VAL A 149 -21.24 -12.17 38.41
N SER A 150 -21.76 -13.20 39.08
CA SER A 150 -21.21 -14.55 38.99
C SER A 150 -22.26 -15.66 39.15
N GLY A 151 -21.93 -16.86 38.68
CA GLY A 151 -22.72 -18.07 38.89
C GLY A 151 -21.93 -19.36 38.59
N GLY A 152 -22.38 -20.49 39.14
CA GLY A 152 -21.71 -21.80 39.01
C GLY A 152 -22.24 -22.69 37.90
N ILE A 153 -21.36 -23.53 37.32
CA ILE A 153 -21.62 -24.26 36.07
C ILE A 153 -20.97 -25.67 36.00
N GLU A 154 -20.68 -26.30 37.14
CA GLU A 154 -20.06 -27.64 37.21
C GLU A 154 -18.81 -27.75 36.31
N LEU A 155 -17.89 -26.78 36.43
CA LEU A 155 -16.70 -26.71 35.60
C LEU A 155 -15.82 -27.95 35.75
N PRO A 156 -15.25 -28.46 34.65
CA PRO A 156 -14.29 -29.54 34.71
C PRO A 156 -12.98 -29.04 35.35
N ASN A 157 -12.29 -29.92 36.09
CA ASN A 157 -10.96 -29.65 36.66
C ASN A 157 -9.90 -29.26 35.61
N LYS A 158 -10.17 -29.48 34.32
CA LYS A 158 -9.31 -29.10 33.19
C LYS A 158 -10.17 -28.51 32.09
N ILE A 159 -9.87 -27.27 31.72
CA ILE A 159 -10.52 -26.57 30.61
C ILE A 159 -9.60 -26.59 29.38
N TYR A 160 -10.18 -26.91 28.23
CA TYR A 160 -9.59 -26.80 26.90
C TYR A 160 -10.46 -25.86 26.06
N PRO A 161 -10.14 -24.56 25.99
CA PRO A 161 -11.02 -23.58 25.41
C PRO A 161 -11.11 -23.71 23.88
N ASN A 162 -12.34 -23.67 23.38
CA ASN A 162 -12.66 -23.54 21.96
C ASN A 162 -13.67 -22.41 21.80
N ILE A 163 -13.17 -21.25 21.38
CA ILE A 163 -13.91 -19.98 21.35
C ILE A 163 -14.23 -19.61 19.90
N GLY A 164 -15.49 -19.23 19.65
CA GLY A 164 -15.93 -18.64 18.39
C GLY A 164 -16.89 -17.48 18.62
N PHE A 165 -16.77 -16.43 17.82
CA PHE A 165 -17.61 -15.23 17.84
C PHE A 165 -18.51 -15.18 16.60
N GLY A 166 -19.68 -14.57 16.77
CA GLY A 166 -20.68 -14.43 15.70
C GLY A 166 -21.24 -15.78 15.25
N LYS A 167 -21.53 -15.89 13.95
CA LYS A 167 -22.26 -17.04 13.40
C LYS A 167 -21.47 -18.34 13.59
N ARG A 168 -22.10 -19.39 14.11
CA ARG A 168 -21.43 -20.70 14.28
C ARG A 168 -22.41 -21.85 14.20
N ASP A 169 -22.19 -22.79 13.28
CA ASP A 169 -23.02 -24.00 13.10
C ASP A 169 -24.53 -23.68 13.12
N TYR A 170 -25.22 -23.91 14.25
CA TYR A 170 -26.64 -23.60 14.47
C TYR A 170 -26.93 -22.23 15.10
N ILE A 171 -25.92 -21.52 15.62
CA ILE A 171 -26.02 -20.14 16.12
C ILE A 171 -26.12 -19.20 14.92
N LEU A 172 -27.36 -18.87 14.58
CA LEU A 172 -27.69 -17.94 13.50
C LEU A 172 -28.06 -16.56 14.03
N GLU A 173 -28.68 -16.48 15.21
CA GLU A 173 -29.07 -15.22 15.85
C GLU A 173 -27.86 -14.53 16.43
N VAL A 174 -27.29 -13.58 15.69
CA VAL A 174 -26.06 -12.87 16.06
C VAL A 174 -26.29 -11.37 15.99
N PRO A 175 -25.84 -10.60 16.99
CA PRO A 175 -26.06 -9.16 17.02
C PRO A 175 -25.02 -8.45 16.14
N SER A 176 -25.37 -7.26 15.65
CA SER A 176 -24.40 -6.35 15.03
C SER A 176 -23.61 -5.67 16.15
N ILE A 177 -22.37 -6.09 16.35
CA ILE A 177 -21.45 -5.53 17.36
C ILE A 177 -20.07 -5.37 16.74
N ALA A 178 -19.23 -4.54 17.33
CA ALA A 178 -17.80 -4.57 17.03
C ALA A 178 -17.00 -4.90 18.27
N ILE A 179 -15.88 -5.61 18.09
CA ILE A 179 -14.94 -5.92 19.16
C ILE A 179 -13.51 -5.51 18.75
N LYS A 180 -12.66 -5.20 19.73
CA LYS A 180 -11.22 -4.99 19.54
C LYS A 180 -10.45 -5.47 20.77
N ASN A 181 -9.14 -5.64 20.64
CA ASN A 181 -8.25 -5.98 21.75
C ASN A 181 -8.66 -7.23 22.53
N LEU A 182 -9.03 -8.31 21.83
CA LEU A 182 -9.40 -9.56 22.46
C LEU A 182 -8.18 -10.22 23.12
N SER A 183 -8.24 -10.43 24.42
CA SER A 183 -7.24 -11.14 25.22
C SER A 183 -7.85 -12.43 25.77
N ILE A 184 -7.11 -13.52 25.65
CA ILE A 184 -7.44 -14.82 26.22
C ILE A 184 -6.27 -15.23 27.09
N GLN A 185 -6.50 -15.29 28.39
CA GLN A 185 -5.52 -15.71 29.37
C GLN A 185 -5.92 -17.07 29.94
N ALA A 186 -5.10 -18.09 29.72
CA ALA A 186 -5.21 -19.38 30.40
C ALA A 186 -4.03 -19.57 31.34
N ASP A 187 -4.29 -19.52 32.64
CA ASP A 187 -3.27 -19.52 33.69
C ASP A 187 -2.23 -18.40 33.45
N SER A 188 -1.01 -18.75 33.04
CA SER A 188 0.09 -17.79 32.74
C SER A 188 0.22 -17.42 31.27
N ARG A 189 -0.51 -18.08 30.36
CA ARG A 189 -0.41 -17.85 28.92
C ARG A 189 -1.43 -16.81 28.49
N VAL A 190 -0.95 -15.69 27.94
CA VAL A 190 -1.78 -14.61 27.42
C VAL A 190 -1.67 -14.56 25.90
N ILE A 191 -2.80 -14.65 25.22
CA ILE A 191 -2.94 -14.57 23.78
C ILE A 191 -3.80 -13.35 23.48
N THR A 192 -3.25 -12.39 22.74
CA THR A 192 -3.93 -11.15 22.38
C THR A 192 -4.13 -11.07 20.87
N PHE A 193 -5.34 -10.69 20.48
CA PHE A 193 -5.78 -10.35 19.14
C PHE A 193 -6.15 -8.86 19.12
N PRO A 194 -5.28 -8.00 18.59
CA PRO A 194 -5.59 -6.58 18.46
C PRO A 194 -6.84 -6.36 17.59
N LEU A 195 -7.01 -7.14 16.52
CA LEU A 195 -8.02 -6.95 15.48
C LEU A 195 -7.79 -5.63 14.71
N ASP A 196 -6.55 -5.43 14.29
CA ASP A 196 -6.05 -4.26 13.57
C ASP A 196 -5.80 -4.53 12.08
N GLU A 197 -6.30 -5.67 11.57
CA GLU A 197 -6.23 -6.00 10.16
C GLU A 197 -7.10 -5.07 9.30
N ASP A 198 -6.65 -4.85 8.06
CA ASP A 198 -7.30 -3.99 7.06
C ASP A 198 -7.98 -4.78 5.93
N SER A 199 -7.73 -6.10 5.86
CA SER A 199 -8.18 -6.98 4.79
C SER A 199 -7.90 -8.45 5.12
N GLY A 200 -8.50 -9.36 4.34
CA GLY A 200 -8.29 -10.81 4.44
C GLY A 200 -9.17 -11.49 5.48
N THR A 201 -9.01 -12.80 5.62
CA THR A 201 -9.89 -13.70 6.39
C THR A 201 -9.23 -14.27 7.65
N LEU A 202 -8.12 -13.66 8.10
CA LEU A 202 -7.36 -14.12 9.27
C LEU A 202 -7.12 -12.95 10.22
N ALA A 203 -7.46 -13.15 11.49
CA ALA A 203 -7.03 -12.28 12.59
C ALA A 203 -5.78 -12.88 13.25
N LEU A 204 -4.73 -12.11 13.40
CA LEU A 204 -3.42 -12.57 13.84
C LEU A 204 -3.21 -12.24 15.32
N SER A 205 -2.85 -13.25 16.13
CA SER A 205 -2.52 -13.02 17.54
C SER A 205 -1.06 -12.58 17.73
N ASN A 206 -0.67 -12.24 18.96
CA ASN A 206 0.74 -12.08 19.36
C ASN A 206 1.56 -13.39 19.31
N TRP A 207 0.93 -14.56 19.09
CA TRP A 207 1.60 -15.86 18.96
C TRP A 207 1.58 -16.38 17.51
N PRO A 208 2.72 -16.82 16.93
CA PRO A 208 2.82 -17.17 15.50
C PRO A 208 1.90 -18.27 14.98
N PHE A 209 1.48 -19.20 15.85
CA PHE A 209 0.66 -20.37 15.48
C PHE A 209 -0.79 -20.29 15.98
N VAL A 210 -1.15 -19.16 16.60
CA VAL A 210 -2.50 -18.90 17.08
C VAL A 210 -3.08 -17.76 16.26
N TYR A 211 -4.19 -18.03 15.60
CA TYR A 211 -4.87 -17.08 14.72
C TYR A 211 -6.37 -17.35 14.75
N ALA A 212 -7.19 -16.38 14.35
CA ALA A 212 -8.62 -16.59 14.18
C ALA A 212 -8.97 -16.60 12.69
N LYS A 213 -9.77 -17.56 12.26
CA LYS A 213 -10.34 -17.57 10.91
C LYS A 213 -11.63 -16.75 10.93
N VAL A 214 -11.70 -15.74 10.08
CA VAL A 214 -12.84 -14.84 9.95
C VAL A 214 -13.54 -15.09 8.61
N ASN A 215 -14.83 -15.38 8.64
CA ASN A 215 -15.68 -15.44 7.45
C ASN A 215 -16.53 -14.16 7.39
N ASN A 216 -16.72 -13.60 6.18
CA ASN A 216 -17.37 -12.31 5.95
C ASN A 216 -16.84 -11.19 6.87
N PRO A 217 -15.51 -10.95 6.87
CA PRO A 217 -14.90 -9.97 7.74
C PRO A 217 -15.36 -8.55 7.39
N HIS A 218 -15.72 -7.77 8.41
CA HIS A 218 -15.92 -6.33 8.30
C HIS A 218 -14.93 -5.61 9.21
N TRP A 219 -13.68 -5.49 8.73
CA TRP A 219 -12.60 -4.82 9.44
C TRP A 219 -12.89 -3.33 9.58
N LEU A 220 -12.95 -2.83 10.80
CA LEU A 220 -13.23 -1.41 11.05
C LEU A 220 -12.10 -0.50 10.53
N ALA A 221 -10.89 -1.03 10.38
CA ALA A 221 -9.80 -0.33 9.72
C ALA A 221 -10.15 0.14 8.30
N MET A 222 -11.02 -0.60 7.59
CA MET A 222 -11.47 -0.23 6.25
C MET A 222 -12.32 1.05 6.25
N GLU A 223 -13.04 1.35 7.34
CA GLU A 223 -13.87 2.56 7.43
C GLU A 223 -13.03 3.85 7.39
N ASN A 224 -11.75 3.78 7.79
CA ASN A 224 -10.79 4.89 7.73
C ASN A 224 -9.92 4.88 6.46
N LEU A 225 -10.10 3.88 5.60
CA LEU A 225 -9.31 3.67 4.38
C LEU A 225 -10.15 3.75 3.11
N ARG A 226 -11.47 3.54 3.20
CA ARG A 226 -12.35 3.46 2.03
C ARG A 226 -13.56 4.35 2.16
N TRP A 227 -13.78 5.18 1.15
CA TRP A 227 -14.98 5.96 1.02
C TRP A 227 -16.21 5.07 0.82
N LYS A 228 -17.22 5.29 1.65
CA LYS A 228 -18.51 4.62 1.53
C LYS A 228 -19.49 5.54 0.82
N LYS A 229 -19.99 5.11 -0.33
CA LYS A 229 -21.08 5.81 -1.04
C LYS A 229 -22.36 5.75 -0.22
N GLU A 230 -22.94 6.91 0.11
CA GLU A 230 -24.20 7.00 0.87
C GLU A 230 -25.43 7.10 -0.05
N PHE A 231 -25.37 7.95 -1.07
CA PHE A 231 -26.41 8.05 -2.09
C PHE A 231 -25.87 8.68 -3.38
N SER A 232 -26.67 8.61 -4.46
CA SER A 232 -26.45 9.35 -5.70
C SER A 232 -27.81 9.73 -6.28
N VAL A 233 -27.98 11.01 -6.60
CA VAL A 233 -29.22 11.57 -7.13
C VAL A 233 -28.90 12.37 -8.38
N SER A 234 -29.73 12.22 -9.42
CA SER A 234 -29.62 12.98 -10.67
C SER A 234 -30.86 13.83 -10.89
N SER A 235 -30.67 15.03 -11.40
CA SER A 235 -31.75 15.98 -11.69
C SER A 235 -31.61 16.56 -13.10
N PRO A 236 -32.73 16.83 -13.80
CA PRO A 236 -32.71 17.55 -15.07
C PRO A 236 -32.36 19.04 -14.94
N SER A 237 -32.07 19.52 -13.73
CA SER A 237 -31.66 20.90 -13.44
C SER A 237 -30.54 20.90 -12.40
N PHE A 238 -29.71 21.95 -12.39
CA PHE A 238 -28.67 22.15 -11.38
C PHE A 238 -29.19 22.05 -9.94
N MET A 239 -28.58 21.14 -9.19
CA MET A 239 -28.81 20.96 -7.76
C MET A 239 -27.81 21.79 -6.96
N CYS A 240 -28.13 22.01 -5.69
CA CYS A 240 -27.19 22.52 -4.70
C CYS A 240 -27.07 21.47 -3.60
N ALA A 241 -25.85 21.12 -3.20
CA ALA A 241 -25.63 20.13 -2.16
C ALA A 241 -24.71 20.67 -1.07
N GLY A 242 -24.81 20.07 0.10
CA GLY A 242 -24.02 20.46 1.25
C GLY A 242 -24.28 19.57 2.46
N TYR A 243 -23.74 20.01 3.59
CA TYR A 243 -23.82 19.27 4.85
C TYR A 243 -24.35 20.17 5.97
N ASP A 244 -25.41 19.71 6.63
CA ASP A 244 -25.98 20.34 7.81
C ASP A 244 -25.33 19.73 9.06
N THR A 245 -24.42 20.49 9.68
CA THR A 245 -23.71 20.07 10.89
C THR A 245 -24.60 20.06 12.14
N LEU A 246 -25.75 20.75 12.15
CA LEU A 246 -26.70 20.75 13.26
C LEU A 246 -27.61 19.53 13.22
N ARG A 247 -28.10 19.17 12.02
CA ARG A 247 -28.97 18.00 11.80
C ARG A 247 -28.18 16.72 11.53
N HIS A 248 -26.86 16.83 11.34
CA HIS A 248 -25.97 15.73 10.98
C HIS A 248 -26.45 15.01 9.71
N SER A 249 -26.88 15.80 8.72
CA SER A 249 -27.48 15.31 7.48
C SER A 249 -26.81 15.90 6.25
N ILE A 250 -26.68 15.07 5.22
CA ILE A 250 -26.27 15.48 3.89
C ILE A 250 -27.54 15.87 3.14
N TYR A 251 -27.57 17.04 2.51
CA TYR A 251 -28.69 17.48 1.70
C TYR A 251 -28.30 17.70 0.23
N SER A 252 -29.27 17.51 -0.65
CA SER A 252 -29.22 17.91 -2.05
C SER A 252 -30.57 18.50 -2.44
N ILE A 253 -30.56 19.72 -2.96
CA ILE A 253 -31.76 20.52 -3.26
C ILE A 253 -31.80 20.77 -4.76
N GLY A 254 -32.80 20.20 -5.42
CA GLY A 254 -33.14 20.46 -6.81
C GLY A 254 -34.08 21.66 -6.96
N ARG A 255 -34.72 21.75 -8.13
CA ARG A 255 -35.66 22.84 -8.43
C ARG A 255 -36.98 22.75 -7.68
N ASP A 256 -37.44 21.53 -7.40
CA ASP A 256 -38.78 21.23 -6.85
C ASP A 256 -38.74 20.15 -5.75
N SER A 257 -37.55 19.68 -5.38
CA SER A 257 -37.35 18.53 -4.51
C SER A 257 -36.10 18.70 -3.65
N ILE A 258 -36.15 18.11 -2.46
CA ILE A 258 -35.02 17.99 -1.54
C ILE A 258 -34.79 16.51 -1.21
N TYR A 259 -33.52 16.12 -1.20
CA TYR A 259 -33.03 14.81 -0.81
C TYR A 259 -32.17 14.97 0.43
N GLU A 260 -32.40 14.16 1.45
CA GLU A 260 -31.69 14.26 2.71
C GLU A 260 -31.30 12.89 3.23
N LYS A 261 -30.03 12.74 3.63
CA LYS A 261 -29.49 11.55 4.27
C LYS A 261 -29.00 11.92 5.67
N SER A 262 -29.72 11.49 6.70
CA SER A 262 -29.25 11.60 8.08
C SER A 262 -28.13 10.60 8.32
N LEU A 263 -26.96 11.05 8.79
CA LEU A 263 -25.86 10.16 9.14
C LEU A 263 -26.06 9.53 10.52
N ALA A 264 -26.80 10.20 11.41
CA ALA A 264 -27.18 9.66 12.72
C ALA A 264 -28.14 8.47 12.59
N THR A 265 -29.29 8.66 11.93
CA THR A 265 -30.32 7.60 11.81
C THR A 265 -30.15 6.71 10.58
N ARG A 266 -29.25 7.07 9.65
CA ARG A 266 -29.06 6.45 8.33
C ARG A 266 -30.29 6.51 7.42
N ASN A 267 -31.34 7.24 7.78
CA ASN A 267 -32.52 7.40 6.95
C ASN A 267 -32.23 8.30 5.74
N PHE A 268 -32.73 7.88 4.58
CA PHE A 268 -32.76 8.67 3.36
C PHE A 268 -34.20 9.10 3.09
N THR A 269 -34.40 10.39 2.83
CA THR A 269 -35.72 10.94 2.48
C THR A 269 -35.64 11.73 1.19
N ALA A 270 -36.73 11.69 0.42
CA ALA A 270 -36.94 12.51 -0.75
C ALA A 270 -38.30 13.19 -0.60
N ARG A 271 -38.34 14.52 -0.61
CA ARG A 271 -39.54 15.32 -0.36
C ARG A 271 -39.70 16.36 -1.47
N ALA A 272 -40.95 16.60 -1.89
CA ALA A 272 -41.26 17.72 -2.77
C ALA A 272 -41.20 19.02 -1.97
N LEU A 273 -40.63 20.07 -2.56
CA LEU A 273 -40.64 21.41 -1.98
C LEU A 273 -42.06 22.01 -2.07
N ALA A 274 -42.42 22.87 -1.11
CA ALA A 274 -43.73 23.54 -1.13
C ALA A 274 -43.87 24.44 -2.38
N GLU A 275 -42.75 25.05 -2.79
CA GLU A 275 -42.65 25.89 -3.97
C GLU A 275 -41.34 25.60 -4.71
N ARG A 276 -41.30 25.92 -6.00
CA ARG A 276 -40.08 25.81 -6.79
C ARG A 276 -39.02 26.79 -6.27
N ARG A 277 -37.77 26.34 -6.22
CA ARG A 277 -36.62 27.17 -5.81
C ARG A 277 -36.61 28.50 -6.59
N PRO A 278 -36.59 29.67 -5.90
CA PRO A 278 -36.59 30.97 -6.57
C PRO A 278 -35.30 31.26 -7.34
N VAL A 279 -34.15 30.85 -6.78
CA VAL A 279 -32.82 31.10 -7.36
C VAL A 279 -32.54 30.10 -8.49
N LYS A 280 -32.12 30.63 -9.65
CA LYS A 280 -31.58 29.83 -10.76
C LYS A 280 -30.08 29.57 -10.50
N SER A 281 -29.75 28.39 -9.99
CA SER A 281 -28.38 27.99 -9.70
C SER A 281 -27.67 27.49 -10.96
N PHE A 282 -26.41 27.89 -11.12
CA PHE A 282 -25.47 27.34 -12.11
C PHE A 282 -24.21 26.79 -11.44
N LEU A 283 -23.82 27.36 -10.28
CA LEU A 283 -22.62 26.94 -9.54
C LEU A 283 -22.88 25.92 -8.43
N GLY A 284 -24.16 25.64 -8.11
CA GLY A 284 -24.55 24.68 -7.08
C GLY A 284 -24.31 25.16 -5.64
N THR A 285 -24.07 26.46 -5.42
CA THR A 285 -23.62 27.00 -4.15
C THR A 285 -24.71 27.04 -3.07
N SER A 286 -24.38 26.53 -1.88
CA SER A 286 -25.24 26.59 -0.70
C SER A 286 -24.44 26.54 0.60
N PHE A 287 -25.03 27.04 1.68
CA PHE A 287 -24.49 26.91 3.03
C PHE A 287 -25.64 26.86 4.05
N VAL A 288 -25.35 26.35 5.25
CA VAL A 288 -26.30 26.35 6.37
C VAL A 288 -25.93 27.47 7.32
N ASN A 289 -26.90 28.30 7.69
CA ASN A 289 -26.71 29.26 8.77
C ASN A 289 -27.03 28.57 10.11
N PRO A 290 -26.05 28.38 11.00
CA PRO A 290 -26.31 27.71 12.28
C PRO A 290 -27.17 28.54 13.25
N ASN A 291 -27.32 29.85 13.05
CA ASN A 291 -28.08 30.72 13.96
C ASN A 291 -29.60 30.52 13.79
N ASP A 292 -30.07 30.35 12.55
CA ASP A 292 -31.49 30.18 12.22
C ASP A 292 -31.83 28.75 11.74
N SER A 293 -30.82 27.91 11.51
CA SER A 293 -30.95 26.54 11.01
C SER A 293 -31.58 26.42 9.60
N LEU A 294 -31.49 27.47 8.79
CA LEU A 294 -31.96 27.52 7.40
C LEU A 294 -30.83 27.17 6.42
N VAL A 295 -31.21 26.68 5.24
CA VAL A 295 -30.29 26.40 4.13
C VAL A 295 -30.34 27.55 3.14
N TYR A 296 -29.24 28.28 2.99
CA TYR A 296 -29.10 29.37 2.04
C TYR A 296 -28.57 28.85 0.72
N ILE A 297 -29.23 29.21 -0.38
CA ILE A 297 -28.75 29.02 -1.74
C ILE A 297 -28.51 30.39 -2.33
N TYR A 298 -27.35 30.55 -2.96
CA TYR A 298 -27.00 31.81 -3.63
C TYR A 298 -26.39 31.54 -5.00
N GLU A 299 -26.46 32.54 -5.85
CA GLU A 299 -25.75 32.64 -7.11
C GLU A 299 -25.20 34.06 -7.22
N ALA A 300 -23.88 34.20 -7.30
CA ALA A 300 -23.24 35.51 -7.21
C ALA A 300 -23.52 36.37 -8.46
N TYR A 301 -23.73 35.74 -9.61
CA TYR A 301 -23.94 36.41 -10.90
C TYR A 301 -25.29 36.02 -11.51
N ALA A 302 -26.01 37.00 -12.04
CA ALA A 302 -27.26 36.77 -12.76
C ALA A 302 -27.30 37.57 -14.06
N GLN A 303 -27.62 36.89 -15.17
CA GLN A 303 -27.70 37.50 -16.50
C GLN A 303 -29.05 38.20 -16.74
N GLY A 304 -29.01 39.35 -17.44
CA GLY A 304 -30.18 40.11 -17.85
C GLY A 304 -30.46 41.35 -16.98
N ASP A 305 -31.29 42.26 -17.48
CA ASP A 305 -31.59 43.54 -16.80
C ASP A 305 -32.77 43.43 -15.82
N THR A 306 -33.53 42.34 -15.87
CA THR A 306 -34.63 42.09 -14.94
C THR A 306 -34.09 41.58 -13.61
N PRO A 307 -34.43 42.21 -12.47
CA PRO A 307 -34.05 41.71 -11.16
C PRO A 307 -34.59 40.29 -10.95
N VAL A 308 -33.68 39.34 -10.68
CA VAL A 308 -34.00 37.97 -10.31
C VAL A 308 -33.43 37.67 -8.92
N PRO A 309 -34.08 36.81 -8.11
CA PRO A 309 -33.52 36.39 -6.84
C PRO A 309 -32.14 35.76 -7.03
N THR A 310 -31.14 36.31 -6.34
CA THR A 310 -29.76 35.81 -6.32
C THR A 310 -29.44 35.06 -5.04
N MET A 311 -30.23 35.25 -3.98
CA MET A 311 -30.11 34.49 -2.75
C MET A 311 -31.49 34.19 -2.15
N ALA A 312 -31.69 32.96 -1.69
CA ALA A 312 -32.89 32.55 -0.97
C ALA A 312 -32.54 31.52 0.11
N SER A 313 -33.27 31.56 1.23
CA SER A 313 -33.18 30.56 2.29
C SER A 313 -34.36 29.59 2.22
N LEU A 314 -34.09 28.33 2.55
CA LEU A 314 -35.05 27.25 2.69
C LEU A 314 -35.14 26.86 4.15
N ASP A 315 -36.37 26.80 4.67
CA ASP A 315 -36.65 26.09 5.92
C ASP A 315 -36.80 24.59 5.61
N PRO A 316 -35.88 23.72 6.09
CA PRO A 316 -35.92 22.29 5.79
C PRO A 316 -37.02 21.52 6.53
N VAL A 317 -37.72 22.16 7.46
CA VAL A 317 -38.88 21.62 8.19
C VAL A 317 -40.17 21.90 7.41
N THR A 318 -40.45 23.17 7.09
CA THR A 318 -41.68 23.58 6.38
C THR A 318 -41.57 23.43 4.86
N LEU A 319 -40.35 23.32 4.32
CA LEU A 319 -40.03 23.26 2.90
C LEU A 319 -40.44 24.49 2.10
N THR A 320 -40.49 25.65 2.76
CA THR A 320 -40.84 26.96 2.16
C THR A 320 -39.61 27.83 1.94
N TRP A 321 -39.64 28.61 0.86
CA TRP A 321 -38.56 29.54 0.50
C TRP A 321 -38.79 30.95 1.02
N SER A 322 -37.71 31.67 1.28
CA SER A 322 -37.72 33.12 1.51
C SER A 322 -36.59 33.77 0.71
N VAL A 323 -36.93 34.75 -0.14
CA VAL A 323 -35.93 35.48 -0.93
C VAL A 323 -35.18 36.44 -0.03
N GLN A 324 -33.84 36.36 -0.07
CA GLN A 324 -32.94 37.13 0.80
C GLN A 324 -32.23 38.26 0.05
N SER A 325 -31.96 38.06 -1.24
CA SER A 325 -31.29 39.07 -2.05
C SER A 325 -31.66 38.99 -3.53
N TYR A 326 -31.60 40.15 -4.18
CA TYR A 326 -31.62 40.35 -5.63
C TYR A 326 -30.31 40.99 -6.13
N ASP A 327 -29.36 41.24 -5.22
CA ASP A 327 -28.10 41.91 -5.50
C ASP A 327 -27.16 40.93 -6.21
N ARG A 328 -26.42 41.42 -7.20
CA ARG A 328 -25.59 40.59 -8.08
C ARG A 328 -24.22 41.19 -8.27
N GLN A 329 -23.26 40.33 -8.60
CA GLN A 329 -21.95 40.68 -9.10
C GLN A 329 -21.99 40.90 -10.61
N ASP A 330 -21.00 41.65 -11.11
CA ASP A 330 -20.87 41.94 -12.54
C ASP A 330 -20.16 40.81 -13.31
N ILE A 331 -19.57 39.84 -12.61
CA ILE A 331 -18.80 38.74 -13.19
C ILE A 331 -19.21 37.38 -12.59
N GLU A 332 -19.12 36.34 -13.41
CA GLU A 332 -19.22 34.95 -12.96
C GLU A 332 -18.01 34.58 -12.10
N LEU A 333 -18.20 33.71 -11.12
CA LEU A 333 -17.14 33.31 -10.18
C LEU A 333 -17.08 31.78 -10.07
N HIS A 334 -16.85 31.09 -11.18
CA HIS A 334 -16.71 29.64 -11.18
C HIS A 334 -15.57 29.20 -10.24
N HIS A 335 -15.84 28.23 -9.37
CA HIS A 335 -14.88 27.72 -8.37
C HIS A 335 -14.31 28.80 -7.42
N HIS A 336 -15.12 29.80 -7.04
CA HIS A 336 -14.84 30.53 -5.80
C HIS A 336 -14.96 29.61 -4.60
N ALA A 337 -14.30 29.98 -3.51
CA ALA A 337 -14.43 29.31 -2.22
C ALA A 337 -15.22 30.21 -1.29
N GLU A 338 -16.00 29.61 -0.40
CA GLU A 338 -16.91 30.29 0.51
C GLU A 338 -16.60 30.07 1.99
N PHE A 339 -16.89 31.09 2.81
CA PHE A 339 -16.87 31.04 4.26
C PHE A 339 -18.05 31.85 4.80
N PHE A 340 -18.85 31.22 5.66
CA PHE A 340 -19.92 31.91 6.37
C PHE A 340 -19.47 32.30 7.78
N ASP A 341 -19.36 33.60 8.01
CA ASP A 341 -19.10 34.17 9.32
C ASP A 341 -20.40 34.25 10.12
N LYS A 342 -20.66 33.19 10.91
CA LYS A 342 -21.83 33.09 11.80
C LYS A 342 -21.89 34.15 12.89
N PHE A 343 -20.80 34.84 13.19
CA PHE A 343 -20.78 35.85 14.28
C PHE A 343 -21.26 37.21 13.79
N ASN A 344 -20.92 37.57 12.55
CA ASN A 344 -21.31 38.83 11.93
C ASN A 344 -22.41 38.67 10.86
N GLU A 345 -22.88 37.45 10.62
CA GLU A 345 -23.87 37.08 9.60
C GLU A 345 -23.48 37.53 8.18
N LYS A 346 -22.22 37.27 7.83
CA LYS A 346 -21.64 37.64 6.54
C LYS A 346 -21.16 36.41 5.77
N LEU A 347 -21.51 36.34 4.48
CA LEU A 347 -20.96 35.36 3.56
C LEU A 347 -19.76 35.98 2.82
N LEU A 348 -18.58 35.42 3.02
CA LEU A 348 -17.36 35.81 2.34
C LEU A 348 -17.06 34.80 1.24
N ILE A 349 -16.76 35.29 0.03
CA ILE A 349 -16.27 34.47 -1.08
C ILE A 349 -14.95 35.03 -1.61
N PHE A 350 -14.05 34.14 -2.02
CA PHE A 350 -12.76 34.50 -2.60
C PHE A 350 -12.45 33.66 -3.83
N GLY A 351 -11.69 34.26 -4.75
CA GLY A 351 -11.31 33.63 -6.00
C GLY A 351 -12.46 33.54 -7.00
N GLY A 352 -12.29 32.67 -7.98
CA GLY A 352 -13.27 32.38 -9.01
C GLY A 352 -12.83 32.88 -10.39
N PHE A 353 -13.46 32.31 -11.41
CA PHE A 353 -13.20 32.61 -12.82
C PHE A 353 -14.48 32.99 -13.56
N GLY A 354 -14.40 34.03 -14.38
CA GLY A 354 -15.51 34.47 -15.23
C GLY A 354 -15.07 35.58 -16.17
N GLN A 355 -15.73 35.71 -17.32
CA GLN A 355 -15.41 36.74 -18.33
C GLN A 355 -13.91 36.86 -18.65
N ARG A 356 -13.19 35.72 -18.71
CA ARG A 356 -11.73 35.63 -18.96
C ARG A 356 -10.83 36.24 -17.88
N LYS A 357 -11.36 36.45 -16.67
CA LYS A 357 -10.60 36.96 -15.53
C LYS A 357 -10.61 36.00 -14.36
N TYR A 358 -9.48 35.89 -13.68
CA TYR A 358 -9.35 35.30 -12.36
C TYR A 358 -9.58 36.39 -11.32
N SER A 359 -10.38 36.12 -10.29
CA SER A 359 -10.63 37.06 -9.21
C SER A 359 -9.59 36.90 -8.09
N GLY A 360 -9.08 38.02 -7.59
CA GLY A 360 -8.18 38.10 -6.41
C GLY A 360 -8.74 38.99 -5.29
N VAL A 361 -10.04 39.27 -5.32
CA VAL A 361 -10.72 40.18 -4.39
C VAL A 361 -11.75 39.39 -3.60
N PHE A 362 -11.86 39.65 -2.29
CA PHE A 362 -12.95 39.11 -1.49
C PHE A 362 -14.24 39.85 -1.80
N ARG A 363 -15.34 39.11 -1.85
CA ARG A 363 -16.69 39.68 -1.90
C ARG A 363 -17.45 39.24 -0.67
N VAL A 364 -18.12 40.19 -0.04
CA VAL A 364 -18.82 39.98 1.22
C VAL A 364 -20.27 40.30 1.02
N CYS A 365 -21.15 39.31 1.21
CA CYS A 365 -22.59 39.52 1.31
C CYS A 365 -22.94 39.69 2.78
N ASP A 366 -23.52 40.83 3.11
CA ASP A 366 -24.13 41.07 4.41
C ASP A 366 -25.57 40.54 4.39
N LEU A 367 -25.91 39.55 5.23
CA LEU A 367 -27.22 38.89 5.19
C LEU A 367 -28.35 39.79 5.69
N GLU A 368 -28.07 40.76 6.57
CA GLU A 368 -29.07 41.69 7.08
C GLU A 368 -29.56 42.63 5.96
N SER A 369 -28.63 43.22 5.21
CA SER A 369 -28.96 44.11 4.09
C SER A 369 -29.21 43.38 2.77
N GLY A 370 -28.76 42.12 2.64
CA GLY A 370 -28.78 41.35 1.42
C GLY A 370 -27.86 41.92 0.33
N LYS A 371 -26.87 42.75 0.68
CA LYS A 371 -26.00 43.47 -0.27
C LYS A 371 -24.59 42.90 -0.32
N TRP A 372 -24.04 42.88 -1.52
CA TRP A 372 -22.65 42.51 -1.75
C TRP A 372 -21.73 43.73 -1.76
N MET A 373 -20.52 43.56 -1.23
CA MET A 373 -19.47 44.57 -1.25
C MET A 373 -18.14 43.93 -1.58
N GLU A 374 -17.28 44.63 -2.32
CA GLU A 374 -15.89 44.21 -2.51
C GLU A 374 -15.04 44.60 -1.28
N ALA A 375 -14.23 43.67 -0.82
CA ALA A 375 -13.26 43.84 0.24
C ALA A 375 -11.86 43.47 -0.29
N PRO A 376 -11.12 44.44 -0.88
CA PRO A 376 -9.78 44.17 -1.39
C PRO A 376 -8.83 43.76 -0.26
N LEU A 377 -7.89 42.86 -0.57
CA LEU A 377 -6.80 42.47 0.35
C LEU A 377 -5.96 43.70 0.74
N ARG A 378 -5.58 43.79 2.02
CA ARG A 378 -4.84 44.93 2.59
C ARG A 378 -3.56 44.48 3.27
N GLY A 379 -2.40 44.77 2.70
CA GLY A 379 -1.13 44.40 3.34
C GLY A 379 -0.85 42.89 3.32
N GLY A 380 0.43 42.55 3.50
CA GLY A 380 0.99 41.22 3.28
C GLY A 380 2.21 41.24 2.37
N ASP A 381 2.90 40.11 2.30
CA ASP A 381 4.03 39.86 1.40
C ASP A 381 3.64 39.74 -0.09
N GLY A 382 2.37 40.00 -0.42
CA GLY A 382 1.87 40.24 -1.77
C GLY A 382 1.60 39.01 -2.63
N LYS A 383 1.55 37.81 -2.06
CA LYS A 383 1.60 36.55 -2.84
C LYS A 383 0.27 35.80 -3.01
N LEU A 384 -0.85 36.31 -2.49
CA LEU A 384 -2.17 35.72 -2.74
C LEU A 384 -2.75 36.23 -4.07
N TRP A 385 -2.21 35.69 -5.17
CA TRP A 385 -2.59 36.08 -6.53
C TRP A 385 -4.03 35.70 -6.92
N PRO A 386 -4.65 36.41 -7.88
CA PRO A 386 -5.94 36.04 -8.47
C PRO A 386 -5.99 34.58 -8.93
N ARG A 387 -7.04 33.85 -8.54
CA ARG A 387 -7.14 32.40 -8.75
C ARG A 387 -8.55 31.86 -8.69
N PHE A 388 -8.74 30.64 -9.20
CA PHE A 388 -9.92 29.79 -9.02
C PHE A 388 -9.48 28.37 -8.61
N PHE A 389 -10.42 27.53 -8.21
CA PHE A 389 -10.15 26.21 -7.61
C PHE A 389 -9.29 26.25 -6.34
N GLN A 390 -9.31 27.33 -5.57
CA GLN A 390 -8.69 27.35 -4.24
C GLN A 390 -9.58 26.66 -3.21
N SER A 391 -8.95 26.18 -2.14
CA SER A 391 -9.64 25.69 -0.95
C SER A 391 -9.62 26.75 0.15
N MET A 392 -10.72 26.91 0.87
CA MET A 392 -10.80 27.82 2.01
C MET A 392 -11.32 27.12 3.26
N GLY A 393 -10.75 27.46 4.41
CA GLY A 393 -11.19 26.98 5.72
C GLY A 393 -10.92 28.03 6.81
N TYR A 394 -11.74 28.05 7.84
CA TYR A 394 -11.60 28.98 8.96
C TYR A 394 -11.14 28.25 10.22
N ASN A 395 -10.15 28.80 10.90
CA ASN A 395 -9.71 28.30 12.19
C ASN A 395 -10.21 29.23 13.32
N GLU A 396 -11.16 28.73 14.11
CA GLU A 396 -11.75 29.52 15.21
C GLU A 396 -10.74 29.90 16.31
N ARG A 397 -9.61 29.18 16.45
CA ARG A 397 -8.65 29.41 17.55
C ARG A 397 -7.77 30.65 17.32
N ASP A 398 -7.32 30.85 16.09
CA ASP A 398 -6.49 32.00 15.70
C ASP A 398 -7.29 33.07 14.95
N ARG A 399 -8.56 32.81 14.65
CA ARG A 399 -9.48 33.68 13.89
C ARG A 399 -8.98 34.02 12.49
N GLN A 400 -8.31 33.07 11.85
CA GLN A 400 -7.76 33.24 10.50
C GLN A 400 -8.49 32.37 9.48
N LEU A 401 -8.69 32.92 8.29
CA LEU A 401 -8.98 32.15 7.09
C LEU A 401 -7.69 31.58 6.52
N TYR A 402 -7.72 30.32 6.12
CA TYR A 402 -6.64 29.65 5.42
C TYR A 402 -7.09 29.39 3.99
N ILE A 403 -6.26 29.80 3.03
CA ILE A 403 -6.48 29.61 1.59
C ILE A 403 -5.34 28.76 1.04
N PHE A 404 -5.68 27.65 0.39
CA PHE A 404 -4.71 26.72 -0.18
C PHE A 404 -4.91 26.53 -1.68
N GLY A 405 -3.80 26.65 -2.40
CA GLY A 405 -3.66 26.27 -3.79
C GLY A 405 -4.55 27.03 -4.77
N GLY A 406 -4.92 26.35 -5.86
CA GLY A 406 -5.72 26.90 -6.96
C GLY A 406 -4.90 27.12 -8.23
N MET A 407 -5.52 27.75 -9.22
CA MET A 407 -4.93 28.05 -10.53
C MET A 407 -5.19 29.51 -10.89
N GLY A 408 -4.24 30.19 -11.53
CA GLY A 408 -4.43 31.58 -11.95
C GLY A 408 -3.11 32.25 -12.34
N ASN A 409 -3.03 33.56 -12.23
CA ASN A 409 -1.80 34.31 -12.47
C ASN A 409 -1.82 35.65 -11.73
N GLU A 410 -0.67 36.30 -11.64
CA GLU A 410 -0.48 37.56 -10.89
C GLU A 410 -1.40 38.71 -11.36
N ILE A 411 -1.72 38.74 -12.66
CA ILE A 411 -2.49 39.82 -13.29
C ILE A 411 -4.01 39.56 -13.20
N GLY A 412 -4.41 38.29 -13.09
CA GLY A 412 -5.80 37.85 -13.14
C GLY A 412 -6.41 37.82 -14.54
N ASP A 413 -5.60 37.78 -15.61
CA ASP A 413 -6.09 37.75 -17.00
C ASP A 413 -5.78 36.41 -17.68
N GLN A 414 -6.81 35.73 -18.21
CA GLN A 414 -6.67 34.43 -18.86
C GLN A 414 -5.69 34.44 -20.04
N ILE A 415 -5.56 35.57 -20.76
CA ILE A 415 -4.72 35.67 -21.96
C ILE A 415 -3.24 35.45 -21.62
N VAL A 416 -2.83 35.79 -20.39
CA VAL A 416 -1.46 35.60 -19.89
C VAL A 416 -1.13 34.11 -19.70
N GLY A 417 -2.15 33.26 -19.57
CA GLY A 417 -2.00 31.85 -19.21
C GLY A 417 -2.28 31.62 -17.72
N HIS A 418 -1.85 30.49 -17.18
CA HIS A 418 -2.04 30.17 -15.76
C HIS A 418 -0.84 29.40 -15.19
N ASP A 419 -0.62 29.59 -13.90
CA ASP A 419 0.19 28.75 -13.03
C ASP A 419 -0.70 28.01 -12.04
N TYR A 420 -0.16 26.90 -11.51
CA TYR A 420 -0.79 26.17 -10.41
C TYR A 420 -0.12 26.60 -9.12
N PHE A 421 -0.93 27.04 -8.17
CA PHE A 421 -0.48 27.43 -6.85
C PHE A 421 -0.54 26.23 -5.91
N TYR A 422 0.52 26.04 -5.13
CA TYR A 422 0.60 25.06 -4.05
C TYR A 422 1.11 25.76 -2.78
N ASP A 423 0.56 26.94 -2.53
CA ASP A 423 0.83 27.80 -1.40
C ASP A 423 -0.29 27.72 -0.36
N LEU A 424 0.06 28.00 0.89
CA LEU A 424 -0.89 28.23 1.97
C LEU A 424 -0.76 29.68 2.42
N ASN A 425 -1.89 30.39 2.44
CA ASN A 425 -1.96 31.77 2.89
C ASN A 425 -2.98 31.91 4.03
N THR A 426 -2.70 32.80 4.97
CA THR A 426 -3.68 33.24 5.99
C THR A 426 -4.27 34.57 5.60
N VAL A 427 -5.55 34.78 5.90
CA VAL A 427 -6.24 36.06 5.77
C VAL A 427 -7.04 36.33 7.03
N ASP A 428 -6.86 37.52 7.60
CA ASP A 428 -7.69 38.02 8.68
C ASP A 428 -9.02 38.54 8.10
N PRO A 429 -10.18 37.94 8.45
CA PRO A 429 -11.47 38.27 7.84
C PRO A 429 -12.03 39.64 8.24
N ASP A 430 -11.48 40.31 9.26
CA ASP A 430 -11.93 41.63 9.70
C ASP A 430 -11.12 42.74 9.01
N SER A 431 -9.80 42.56 8.91
CA SER A 431 -8.88 43.56 8.35
C SER A 431 -8.54 43.35 6.87
N MET A 432 -8.79 42.14 6.33
CA MET A 432 -8.35 41.66 5.02
C MET A 432 -6.82 41.61 4.87
N GLU A 433 -6.08 41.54 5.98
CA GLU A 433 -4.63 41.37 5.95
C GLU A 433 -4.26 39.93 5.57
N SER A 434 -3.40 39.80 4.56
CA SER A 434 -2.99 38.49 4.03
C SER A 434 -1.52 38.20 4.32
N ARG A 435 -1.16 36.93 4.48
CA ARG A 435 0.23 36.51 4.66
C ARG A 435 0.46 35.11 4.09
N GLN A 436 1.56 34.92 3.36
CA GLN A 436 1.98 33.57 2.98
C GLN A 436 2.57 32.81 4.18
N VAL A 437 2.08 31.60 4.39
CA VAL A 437 2.61 30.66 5.41
C VAL A 437 3.77 29.87 4.80
N TRP A 438 3.54 29.27 3.63
CA TRP A 438 4.54 28.54 2.85
C TRP A 438 4.10 28.37 1.40
N ASP A 439 5.04 27.96 0.56
CA ASP A 439 4.84 27.60 -0.84
C ASP A 439 5.70 26.37 -1.15
N ILE A 440 5.08 25.30 -1.65
CA ILE A 440 5.76 24.03 -1.93
C ILE A 440 5.91 23.78 -3.42
N ARG A 441 7.03 23.16 -3.79
CA ARG A 441 7.22 22.69 -5.16
C ARG A 441 6.52 21.35 -5.37
N TRP A 442 5.39 21.38 -6.07
CA TRP A 442 4.68 20.17 -6.48
C TRP A 442 5.52 19.32 -7.45
N LYS A 443 5.55 18.00 -7.21
CA LYS A 443 6.27 17.03 -8.04
C LYS A 443 5.28 15.99 -8.56
N GLY A 444 4.93 16.08 -9.83
CA GLY A 444 4.01 15.16 -10.47
C GLY A 444 3.08 15.88 -11.44
N ARG A 445 1.97 15.23 -11.77
CA ARG A 445 0.87 15.86 -12.53
C ARG A 445 0.20 16.92 -11.66
N ASN A 446 -0.11 18.05 -12.26
CA ASN A 446 -0.81 19.13 -11.57
C ASN A 446 -2.21 18.71 -11.13
N LYS A 447 -2.67 19.33 -10.04
CA LYS A 447 -3.96 19.08 -9.42
C LYS A 447 -4.47 20.37 -8.78
N VAL A 448 -5.78 20.46 -8.62
CA VAL A 448 -6.44 21.55 -7.91
C VAL A 448 -7.28 21.03 -6.74
N PRO A 449 -7.41 21.81 -5.64
CA PRO A 449 -8.24 21.40 -4.52
C PRO A 449 -9.73 21.67 -4.72
N GLY A 450 -10.55 20.94 -3.96
CA GLY A 450 -11.96 21.26 -3.75
C GLY A 450 -12.14 22.54 -2.93
N ARG A 451 -13.37 23.08 -2.90
CA ARG A 451 -13.68 24.41 -2.34
C ARG A 451 -13.41 24.51 -0.84
N ASN A 452 -13.68 23.44 -0.09
CA ASN A 452 -13.60 23.46 1.37
C ASN A 452 -12.34 22.79 1.91
N MET A 453 -11.79 23.38 2.97
CA MET A 453 -10.66 22.86 3.74
C MET A 453 -11.11 22.50 5.16
N ILE A 454 -10.72 21.32 5.63
CA ILE A 454 -10.99 20.88 7.01
C ILE A 454 -9.78 21.14 7.90
N LEU A 455 -10.01 21.84 9.02
CA LEU A 455 -9.03 22.20 10.03
C LEU A 455 -9.43 21.59 11.39
N PRO A 456 -9.13 20.30 11.65
CA PRO A 456 -9.60 19.62 12.86
C PRO A 456 -8.79 19.98 14.13
N GLY A 457 -7.67 20.70 13.99
CA GLY A 457 -6.83 21.15 15.10
C GLY A 457 -5.74 20.17 15.54
N ASP A 458 -5.39 19.20 14.69
CA ASP A 458 -4.33 18.20 14.89
C ASP A 458 -2.95 18.61 14.30
N GLY A 459 -2.83 19.87 13.84
CA GLY A 459 -1.64 20.39 13.16
C GLY A 459 -1.60 20.13 11.65
N TRP A 460 -2.67 19.55 11.09
CA TRP A 460 -2.86 19.30 9.67
C TRP A 460 -4.16 19.95 9.18
N PHE A 461 -4.22 20.19 7.87
CA PHE A 461 -5.48 20.45 7.18
C PHE A 461 -5.72 19.40 6.11
N TYR A 462 -6.99 19.19 5.76
CA TYR A 462 -7.42 18.15 4.83
C TYR A 462 -8.19 18.77 3.67
N VAL A 463 -7.87 18.32 2.45
CA VAL A 463 -8.50 18.78 1.20
C VAL A 463 -8.70 17.62 0.25
N LEU A 464 -9.77 17.67 -0.53
CA LEU A 464 -9.94 16.82 -1.71
C LEU A 464 -9.12 17.42 -2.87
N PHE A 465 -8.40 16.58 -3.61
CA PHE A 465 -7.43 17.01 -4.61
C PHE A 465 -7.50 16.15 -5.87
N TYR A 466 -7.61 16.77 -7.03
CA TYR A 466 -7.84 16.05 -8.30
C TYR A 466 -7.23 16.77 -9.51
N PRO A 467 -6.86 16.05 -10.58
CA PRO A 467 -6.36 16.63 -11.82
C PRO A 467 -7.55 17.07 -12.70
N GLU A 468 -7.91 18.35 -12.62
CA GLU A 468 -9.00 18.98 -13.39
C GLU A 468 -8.78 18.94 -14.91
N SER A 469 -7.54 18.75 -15.37
CA SER A 469 -7.22 18.60 -16.79
C SER A 469 -7.70 17.28 -17.42
N LEU A 470 -8.36 16.39 -16.68
CA LEU A 470 -8.80 15.08 -17.13
C LEU A 470 -10.31 14.94 -16.99
N THR A 471 -10.99 14.61 -18.10
CA THR A 471 -12.43 14.38 -18.13
C THR A 471 -12.85 13.28 -17.17
N GLU A 472 -12.30 12.07 -17.29
CA GLU A 472 -12.48 11.00 -16.30
C GLU A 472 -11.27 10.98 -15.36
N SER A 473 -11.48 11.33 -14.10
CA SER A 473 -10.41 11.39 -13.11
C SER A 473 -10.83 10.85 -11.75
N GLU A 474 -9.88 10.88 -10.82
CA GLU A 474 -10.07 10.41 -9.46
C GLU A 474 -9.69 11.51 -8.47
N VAL A 475 -10.57 11.76 -7.51
CA VAL A 475 -10.37 12.68 -6.39
C VAL A 475 -9.74 11.93 -5.24
N SER A 476 -8.65 12.48 -4.73
CA SER A 476 -7.86 11.89 -3.65
C SER A 476 -7.94 12.79 -2.42
N LEU A 477 -8.03 12.22 -1.22
CA LEU A 477 -7.94 12.99 0.02
C LEU A 477 -6.47 13.21 0.37
N TYR A 478 -6.07 14.45 0.61
CA TYR A 478 -4.74 14.79 1.08
C TYR A 478 -4.82 15.46 2.43
N ARG A 479 -3.81 15.23 3.27
CA ARG A 479 -3.53 16.11 4.41
C ARG A 479 -2.21 16.86 4.18
N PHE A 480 -2.17 18.11 4.61
CA PHE A 480 -0.98 18.96 4.55
C PHE A 480 -0.68 19.50 5.95
N ARG A 481 0.61 19.51 6.32
CA ARG A 481 1.04 20.00 7.61
C ARG A 481 1.00 21.51 7.60
N MET A 482 0.35 22.11 8.60
CA MET A 482 0.17 23.56 8.69
C MET A 482 1.50 24.33 8.66
N THR A 483 2.57 23.76 9.21
CA THR A 483 3.84 24.45 9.42
C THR A 483 4.78 24.50 8.21
N ASP A 484 4.76 23.49 7.35
CA ASP A 484 5.81 23.32 6.32
C ASP A 484 5.31 22.70 5.00
N GLY A 485 4.00 22.46 4.87
CA GLY A 485 3.41 21.91 3.65
C GLY A 485 3.79 20.46 3.34
N ARG A 486 4.43 19.72 4.26
CA ARG A 486 4.57 18.26 4.09
C ARG A 486 3.19 17.64 3.96
N PHE A 487 3.04 16.69 3.04
CA PHE A 487 1.74 16.13 2.73
C PHE A 487 1.78 14.61 2.56
N GLU A 488 0.62 14.01 2.72
CA GLU A 488 0.38 12.59 2.45
C GLU A 488 -1.02 12.38 1.83
N GLU A 489 -1.10 11.44 0.91
CA GLU A 489 -2.35 10.97 0.31
C GLU A 489 -2.99 9.92 1.25
N LEU A 490 -4.31 10.02 1.40
CA LEU A 490 -5.11 9.31 2.39
C LEU A 490 -6.28 8.59 1.72
N ALA A 491 -6.68 7.47 2.30
CA ALA A 491 -7.80 6.64 1.85
C ALA A 491 -7.73 6.25 0.37
N ASP A 492 -8.76 5.55 -0.11
CA ASP A 492 -8.99 5.36 -1.53
C ASP A 492 -9.57 6.62 -2.18
N LYS A 493 -9.78 6.51 -3.49
CA LYS A 493 -10.14 7.65 -4.33
C LYS A 493 -11.61 7.58 -4.74
N LEU A 494 -12.15 8.75 -5.02
CA LEU A 494 -13.52 8.94 -5.52
C LEU A 494 -13.49 9.18 -7.03
N PRO A 495 -14.39 8.60 -7.83
CA PRO A 495 -14.51 8.97 -9.24
C PRO A 495 -15.05 10.39 -9.39
N ILE A 496 -14.58 11.11 -10.42
CA ILE A 496 -15.17 12.37 -10.86
C ILE A 496 -15.09 12.52 -12.39
N PHE A 497 -16.17 13.02 -12.97
CA PHE A 497 -16.28 13.45 -14.35
C PHE A 497 -16.19 14.98 -14.45
N SER A 498 -15.01 15.48 -14.83
CA SER A 498 -14.64 16.91 -14.84
C SER A 498 -14.58 17.49 -16.26
N ASP A 499 -15.55 17.18 -17.11
CA ASP A 499 -15.63 17.74 -18.49
C ASP A 499 -16.11 19.20 -18.53
N ARG A 500 -16.83 19.63 -17.47
CA ARG A 500 -17.44 20.95 -17.36
C ARG A 500 -16.92 21.68 -16.14
N ILE A 501 -16.78 23.00 -16.26
CA ILE A 501 -16.39 23.92 -15.17
C ILE A 501 -17.46 24.02 -14.05
N SER A 502 -18.61 23.38 -14.23
CA SER A 502 -19.62 23.24 -13.18
C SER A 502 -19.37 22.04 -12.26
N SER A 503 -18.57 21.05 -12.69
CA SER A 503 -18.25 19.88 -11.88
C SER A 503 -17.30 20.26 -10.74
N HIS A 504 -17.65 19.97 -9.50
CA HIS A 504 -16.84 20.33 -8.34
C HIS A 504 -17.01 19.36 -7.18
N VAL A 505 -16.14 19.50 -6.17
CA VAL A 505 -16.15 18.69 -4.96
C VAL A 505 -16.08 19.52 -3.70
N ASN A 506 -16.85 19.11 -2.72
CA ASN A 506 -16.94 19.72 -1.40
C ASN A 506 -16.56 18.70 -0.33
N LEU A 507 -15.87 19.16 0.71
CA LEU A 507 -15.43 18.33 1.84
C LEU A 507 -15.95 18.93 3.14
N PHE A 508 -16.64 18.12 3.94
CA PHE A 508 -17.15 18.50 5.25
C PHE A 508 -16.61 17.54 6.31
N TYR A 509 -16.66 17.99 7.56
CA TYR A 509 -16.27 17.19 8.71
C TYR A 509 -17.30 17.33 9.83
N ASP A 510 -17.84 16.19 10.25
CA ASP A 510 -18.67 16.10 11.43
C ASP A 510 -17.80 15.67 12.62
N LYS A 511 -17.54 16.63 13.52
CA LYS A 511 -16.77 16.39 14.75
C LYS A 511 -17.50 15.47 15.73
N ARG A 512 -18.83 15.50 15.77
CA ARG A 512 -19.61 14.65 16.69
C ARG A 512 -19.59 13.20 16.22
N LEU A 513 -19.79 12.97 14.92
CA LEU A 513 -19.77 11.63 14.33
C LEU A 513 -18.36 11.16 13.93
N GLN A 514 -17.33 12.00 14.09
CA GLN A 514 -15.96 11.72 13.66
C GLN A 514 -15.91 11.18 12.22
N THR A 515 -16.60 11.88 11.31
CA THR A 515 -16.80 11.42 9.93
C THR A 515 -16.51 12.55 8.95
N LEU A 516 -15.72 12.26 7.92
CA LEU A 516 -15.54 13.13 6.74
C LEU A 516 -16.65 12.83 5.73
N ILE A 517 -17.15 13.88 5.09
CA ILE A 517 -18.20 13.80 4.07
C ILE A 517 -17.66 14.45 2.80
N ALA A 518 -17.60 13.69 1.71
CA ALA A 518 -17.27 14.21 0.40
C ALA A 518 -18.53 14.24 -0.46
N ILE A 519 -18.78 15.38 -1.11
CA ILE A 519 -19.87 15.55 -2.07
C ILE A 519 -19.23 15.84 -3.43
N VAL A 520 -19.56 15.01 -4.42
CA VAL A 520 -19.14 15.16 -5.81
C VAL A 520 -20.36 15.58 -6.62
N GLU A 521 -20.28 16.76 -7.23
CA GLU A 521 -21.32 17.32 -8.08
C GLU A 521 -20.81 17.32 -9.52
N GLU A 522 -21.49 16.55 -10.38
CA GLU A 522 -21.10 16.34 -11.77
C GLU A 522 -22.20 16.86 -12.69
N SER A 523 -21.79 17.52 -13.76
CA SER A 523 -22.71 18.03 -14.78
C SER A 523 -22.34 17.47 -16.14
N PRO A 524 -23.06 16.46 -16.64
CA PRO A 524 -22.80 15.90 -17.97
C PRO A 524 -23.15 16.90 -19.10
N ASP A 525 -23.99 17.89 -18.81
CA ASP A 525 -24.21 19.07 -19.64
C ASP A 525 -24.45 20.30 -18.75
N ASP A 526 -24.49 21.50 -19.33
CA ASP A 526 -24.65 22.77 -18.61
C ASP A 526 -26.07 22.97 -18.02
N ILE A 527 -26.83 21.89 -17.79
CA ILE A 527 -28.22 21.91 -17.30
C ILE A 527 -28.45 20.82 -16.24
N ARG A 528 -28.06 19.58 -16.54
CA ARG A 528 -28.23 18.41 -15.68
C ARG A 528 -27.15 18.36 -14.62
N SER A 529 -27.51 17.81 -13.48
CA SER A 529 -26.60 17.66 -12.34
C SER A 529 -26.82 16.31 -11.68
N THR A 530 -25.72 15.67 -11.29
CA THR A 530 -25.69 14.46 -10.47
C THR A 530 -24.88 14.78 -9.22
N VAL A 531 -25.49 14.54 -8.06
CA VAL A 531 -24.86 14.72 -6.75
C VAL A 531 -24.63 13.33 -6.16
N THR A 532 -23.38 13.02 -5.83
CA THR A 532 -23.01 11.78 -5.16
C THR A 532 -22.29 12.09 -3.85
N ALA A 533 -22.77 11.50 -2.76
CA ALA A 533 -22.22 11.74 -1.43
C ALA A 533 -21.53 10.48 -0.89
N TYR A 534 -20.39 10.70 -0.24
CA TYR A 534 -19.54 9.68 0.34
C TYR A 534 -19.16 10.02 1.78
N THR A 535 -18.95 9.00 2.61
CA THR A 535 -18.48 9.13 3.99
C THR A 535 -17.19 8.37 4.21
N LEU A 536 -16.34 8.86 5.11
CA LEU A 536 -15.10 8.23 5.53
C LEU A 536 -14.87 8.48 7.02
N ALA A 537 -14.54 7.45 7.79
CA ALA A 537 -14.30 7.60 9.22
C ALA A 537 -13.00 8.39 9.50
N PHE A 538 -13.06 9.30 10.46
CA PHE A 538 -11.93 10.11 10.90
C PHE A 538 -11.25 9.46 12.13
N PRO A 539 -9.90 9.46 12.24
CA PRO A 539 -8.94 10.00 11.28
C PRO A 539 -8.68 9.05 10.10
N PRO A 540 -8.61 9.57 8.87
CA PRO A 540 -8.28 8.77 7.69
C PRO A 540 -6.82 8.27 7.74
N LYS A 541 -6.55 7.15 7.08
CA LYS A 541 -5.21 6.53 7.01
C LYS A 541 -4.70 6.44 5.57
N PRO A 542 -3.38 6.47 5.34
CA PRO A 542 -2.82 6.20 4.02
C PRO A 542 -3.05 4.74 3.61
N LEU A 543 -3.36 4.50 2.33
CA LEU A 543 -3.39 3.16 1.76
C LEU A 543 -1.96 2.59 1.76
N THR A 544 -1.66 1.72 2.73
CA THR A 544 -0.40 0.98 2.76
C THR A 544 -0.62 -0.50 2.45
N ALA A 545 0.43 -1.22 2.06
CA ALA A 545 0.32 -2.66 1.82
C ALA A 545 -0.29 -3.38 3.04
N PRO A 546 -1.18 -4.38 2.82
CA PRO A 546 -1.92 -5.03 3.89
C PRO A 546 -1.05 -5.45 5.06
N THR A 547 -1.51 -5.20 6.28
CA THR A 547 -0.85 -5.60 7.54
C THR A 547 -0.37 -7.06 7.53
N VAL A 548 -1.17 -7.97 6.98
CA VAL A 548 -0.84 -9.40 6.82
C VAL A 548 0.41 -9.62 5.96
N VAL A 549 0.58 -8.86 4.88
CA VAL A 549 1.76 -8.96 3.99
C VAL A 549 3.01 -8.45 4.69
N LYS A 550 2.91 -7.33 5.41
CA LYS A 550 4.00 -6.77 6.21
C LYS A 550 4.45 -7.76 7.30
N ARG A 551 3.49 -8.36 8.02
CA ARG A 551 3.77 -9.30 9.12
C ARG A 551 4.35 -10.62 8.61
N ARG A 552 3.87 -11.14 7.46
CA ARG A 552 4.45 -12.33 6.80
C ARG A 552 5.87 -12.07 6.29
N ARG A 553 6.13 -10.91 5.67
CA ARG A 553 7.47 -10.52 5.23
C ARG A 553 8.42 -10.38 6.42
N ARG A 554 7.96 -9.77 7.51
CA ARG A 554 8.70 -9.65 8.76
C ARG A 554 9.01 -11.01 9.39
N LEU A 555 8.02 -11.91 9.49
CA LEU A 555 8.23 -13.29 9.94
C LEU A 555 9.24 -14.01 9.05
N MET A 556 9.18 -13.87 7.73
CA MET A 556 10.18 -14.46 6.83
C MET A 556 11.60 -13.94 7.10
N ILE A 557 11.74 -12.64 7.40
CA ILE A 557 13.03 -12.03 7.78
C ILE A 557 13.49 -12.55 9.15
N GLU A 558 12.59 -12.68 10.12
CA GLU A 558 12.91 -13.21 11.45
C GLU A 558 13.30 -14.70 11.38
N TRP A 559 12.58 -15.51 10.59
CA TRP A 559 12.91 -16.92 10.34
C TRP A 559 14.22 -17.08 9.57
N SER A 560 14.53 -16.21 8.61
CA SER A 560 15.83 -16.25 7.92
C SER A 560 16.99 -15.86 8.82
N LEU A 561 16.80 -14.88 9.71
CA LEU A 561 17.76 -14.54 10.78
C LEU A 561 17.94 -15.69 11.80
N LEU A 562 16.84 -16.36 12.16
CA LEU A 562 16.89 -17.51 13.07
C LEU A 562 17.57 -18.73 12.43
N ALA A 563 17.33 -18.96 11.13
CA ALA A 563 18.02 -19.98 10.35
C ALA A 563 19.52 -19.66 10.20
N ALA A 564 19.88 -18.40 9.97
CA ALA A 564 21.27 -17.96 9.89
C ALA A 564 22.00 -18.13 11.24
N THR A 565 21.37 -17.76 12.36
CA THR A 565 21.95 -17.96 13.70
C THR A 565 22.05 -19.43 14.09
N ALA A 566 21.06 -20.26 13.71
CA ALA A 566 21.14 -21.71 13.87
C ALA A 566 22.27 -22.31 13.01
N ALA A 567 22.45 -21.85 11.77
CA ALA A 567 23.55 -22.26 10.90
C ALA A 567 24.91 -21.88 11.51
N ILE A 568 25.06 -20.67 12.05
CA ILE A 568 26.29 -20.23 12.75
C ILE A 568 26.54 -21.08 14.01
N ALA A 569 25.50 -21.39 14.79
CA ALA A 569 25.63 -22.24 15.98
C ALA A 569 26.02 -23.68 15.61
N VAL A 570 25.46 -24.24 14.52
CA VAL A 570 25.84 -25.53 13.96
C VAL A 570 27.29 -25.49 13.48
N VAL A 571 27.71 -24.46 12.75
CA VAL A 571 29.11 -24.25 12.34
C VAL A 571 30.05 -24.17 13.55
N PHE A 572 29.64 -23.51 14.63
CA PHE A 572 30.45 -23.40 15.86
C PHE A 572 30.56 -24.73 16.63
N ILE A 573 29.47 -25.50 16.69
CA ILE A 573 29.45 -26.84 17.31
C ILE A 573 30.24 -27.85 16.47
N VAL A 574 30.11 -27.77 15.14
CA VAL A 574 30.86 -28.61 14.20
C VAL A 574 32.35 -28.25 14.24
N ARG A 575 32.74 -26.97 14.19
CA ARG A 575 34.15 -26.52 14.34
C ARG A 575 34.78 -26.98 15.66
N ARG A 576 34.02 -27.03 16.76
CA ARG A 576 34.54 -27.47 18.06
C ARG A 576 34.66 -28.99 18.17
N LYS A 577 33.86 -29.77 17.44
CA LYS A 577 34.02 -31.23 17.31
C LYS A 577 35.11 -31.61 16.29
N ARG A 578 35.31 -30.80 15.25
CA ARG A 578 36.35 -30.97 14.21
C ARG A 578 37.76 -30.58 14.69
N ASN A 579 37.88 -29.78 15.75
CA ASN A 579 39.18 -29.48 16.38
C ASN A 579 39.79 -30.65 17.19
N GLN A 580 39.09 -31.78 17.35
CA GLN A 580 39.63 -32.99 17.99
C GLN A 580 39.81 -34.18 17.04
N GLN A 581 39.30 -34.09 15.81
CA GLN A 581 39.45 -35.07 14.74
C GLN A 581 39.41 -34.28 13.44
N ASP A 582 40.57 -34.08 12.79
CA ASP A 582 40.76 -34.06 11.33
C ASP A 582 42.11 -33.39 10.98
N MET A 583 43.16 -34.21 10.90
CA MET A 583 44.09 -34.13 9.77
C MET A 583 43.42 -34.90 8.63
N GLU A 584 42.71 -34.22 7.73
CA GLU A 584 42.73 -34.52 6.28
C GLU A 584 41.93 -33.46 5.52
N ASN A 585 42.54 -33.00 4.44
CA ASN A 585 42.13 -31.88 3.62
C ASN A 585 40.85 -32.17 2.84
N ASP A 586 39.83 -31.33 3.00
CA ASP A 586 38.85 -31.09 1.96
C ASP A 586 38.50 -29.59 1.96
N VAL A 587 38.97 -28.91 0.93
CA VAL A 587 38.78 -27.47 0.72
C VAL A 587 37.34 -27.25 0.28
N GLU A 588 36.59 -26.53 1.12
CA GLU A 588 35.25 -26.02 0.81
C GLU A 588 35.37 -25.00 -0.34
N PRO A 589 34.58 -25.12 -1.43
CA PRO A 589 34.68 -24.18 -2.54
C PRO A 589 34.06 -22.84 -2.16
N GLU A 590 34.90 -21.80 -2.11
CA GLU A 590 34.47 -20.39 -1.98
C GLU A 590 33.46 -20.04 -3.08
N GLU A 591 32.40 -19.31 -2.71
CA GLU A 591 31.60 -18.59 -3.71
C GLU A 591 32.52 -17.61 -4.44
N PRO A 592 32.46 -17.50 -5.77
CA PRO A 592 33.34 -16.61 -6.50
C PRO A 592 33.11 -15.17 -6.05
N GLU A 593 34.05 -14.62 -5.28
CA GLU A 593 34.03 -13.23 -4.84
C GLU A 593 33.86 -12.32 -6.07
N ARG A 594 32.82 -11.49 -6.05
CA ARG A 594 32.61 -10.47 -7.07
C ARG A 594 33.67 -9.40 -6.88
N ARG A 595 34.54 -9.26 -7.87
CA ARG A 595 35.59 -8.24 -7.88
C ARG A 595 34.99 -6.89 -8.25
N VAL A 596 35.45 -5.86 -7.56
CA VAL A 596 35.26 -4.47 -8.02
C VAL A 596 36.14 -4.22 -9.25
N ASN A 597 35.82 -3.20 -10.03
CA ASN A 597 36.56 -2.86 -11.25
C ASN A 597 36.69 -4.04 -12.24
N ALA A 598 35.55 -4.57 -12.69
CA ALA A 598 35.51 -5.86 -13.37
C ALA A 598 34.50 -5.93 -14.53
N LEU A 599 34.83 -6.72 -15.54
CA LEU A 599 33.97 -7.14 -16.64
C LEU A 599 33.80 -8.65 -16.62
N TYR A 600 32.54 -9.08 -16.66
CA TYR A 600 32.14 -10.48 -16.66
C TYR A 600 31.33 -10.83 -17.92
N LEU A 601 31.74 -11.90 -18.61
CA LEU A 601 31.10 -12.46 -19.80
C LEU A 601 30.59 -13.90 -19.57
N PHE A 602 30.98 -14.58 -18.50
CA PHE A 602 30.40 -15.87 -18.11
C PHE A 602 29.10 -15.64 -17.33
N GLY A 603 27.97 -15.85 -17.99
CA GLY A 603 26.64 -15.40 -17.58
C GLY A 603 26.18 -14.17 -18.38
N PRO A 604 25.36 -13.29 -17.79
CA PRO A 604 25.01 -11.99 -18.39
C PRO A 604 26.26 -11.09 -18.49
N LEU A 605 26.35 -10.25 -19.52
CA LEU A 605 27.42 -9.27 -19.63
C LEU A 605 27.27 -8.22 -18.52
N ASN A 606 28.17 -8.26 -17.54
CA ASN A 606 28.15 -7.36 -16.39
C ASN A 606 29.43 -6.53 -16.30
N VAL A 607 29.29 -5.24 -16.00
CA VAL A 607 30.42 -4.32 -15.79
C VAL A 607 30.26 -3.64 -14.44
N TYR A 608 31.30 -3.70 -13.62
CA TYR A 608 31.39 -3.05 -12.32
C TYR A 608 32.48 -2.00 -12.33
N ASP A 609 32.16 -0.81 -11.85
CA ASP A 609 33.14 0.28 -11.68
C ASP A 609 34.11 0.02 -10.51
N LYS A 610 35.07 0.92 -10.34
CA LYS A 610 36.09 0.82 -9.28
C LYS A 610 35.53 0.80 -7.85
N ASP A 611 34.34 1.34 -7.66
CA ASP A 611 33.64 1.37 -6.37
C ASP A 611 32.73 0.13 -6.17
N GLY A 612 32.70 -0.79 -7.15
CA GLY A 612 31.89 -2.01 -7.11
C GLY A 612 30.43 -1.81 -7.53
N LYS A 613 30.06 -0.66 -8.10
CA LYS A 613 28.71 -0.40 -8.58
C LYS A 613 28.50 -0.98 -9.97
N ASP A 614 27.35 -1.62 -10.15
CA ASP A 614 26.92 -2.16 -11.44
C ASP A 614 26.62 -1.04 -12.44
N ILE A 615 27.42 -0.96 -13.50
CA ILE A 615 27.29 0.00 -14.61
C ILE A 615 26.90 -0.67 -15.92
N SER A 616 26.46 -1.94 -15.90
CA SER A 616 26.11 -2.75 -17.08
C SER A 616 25.04 -2.08 -17.97
N MET A 617 24.16 -1.26 -17.37
CA MET A 617 23.11 -0.51 -18.07
C MET A 617 23.65 0.62 -18.97
N ARG A 618 24.92 1.03 -18.81
CA ARG A 618 25.56 2.02 -19.68
C ARG A 618 25.93 1.45 -21.05
N PHE A 619 26.02 0.13 -21.15
CA PHE A 619 26.40 -0.59 -22.35
C PHE A 619 25.14 -1.01 -23.10
N SER A 620 24.71 -0.17 -24.05
CA SER A 620 23.65 -0.55 -24.99
C SER A 620 24.07 -1.73 -25.86
N GLU A 621 23.11 -2.41 -26.49
CA GLU A 621 23.34 -3.57 -27.35
C GLU A 621 24.49 -3.35 -28.35
N LYS A 622 24.47 -2.26 -29.12
CA LYS A 622 25.55 -1.93 -30.07
C LYS A 622 26.91 -1.64 -29.39
N LEU A 623 26.93 -1.15 -28.15
CA LEU A 623 28.17 -0.97 -27.38
C LEU A 623 28.72 -2.31 -26.87
N ARG A 624 27.85 -3.25 -26.49
CA ARG A 624 28.23 -4.62 -26.10
C ARG A 624 28.84 -5.38 -27.27
N LEU A 625 28.21 -5.32 -28.45
CA LEU A 625 28.75 -5.92 -29.67
C LEU A 625 30.13 -5.36 -30.02
N MET A 626 30.28 -4.02 -29.99
CA MET A 626 31.57 -3.38 -30.21
C MET A 626 32.63 -3.84 -29.19
N LEU A 627 32.28 -3.94 -27.90
CA LEU A 627 33.18 -4.41 -26.86
C LEU A 627 33.62 -5.86 -27.09
N CYS A 628 32.68 -6.77 -27.37
CA CYS A 628 32.97 -8.17 -27.63
C CYS A 628 33.89 -8.36 -28.85
N LEU A 629 33.66 -7.61 -29.94
CA LEU A 629 34.54 -7.63 -31.12
C LEU A 629 35.97 -7.18 -30.78
N LEU A 630 36.12 -6.14 -29.96
CA LEU A 630 37.44 -5.68 -29.53
C LEU A 630 38.15 -6.71 -28.63
N LEU A 631 37.40 -7.39 -27.75
CA LEU A 631 37.94 -8.45 -26.90
C LEU A 631 38.36 -9.67 -27.70
N GLN A 632 37.55 -10.11 -28.67
CA GLN A 632 37.85 -11.24 -29.54
C GLN A 632 39.10 -10.98 -30.38
N ALA A 633 39.25 -9.77 -30.91
CA ALA A 633 40.42 -9.39 -31.71
C ALA A 633 41.74 -9.36 -30.91
N GLY A 634 41.67 -9.21 -29.60
CA GLY A 634 42.82 -9.20 -28.69
C GLY A 634 43.87 -8.15 -29.06
N GLU A 635 45.15 -8.46 -28.79
CA GLU A 635 46.29 -7.59 -29.12
C GLU A 635 46.42 -7.31 -30.64
N GLY A 636 45.87 -8.16 -31.51
CA GLY A 636 45.85 -7.90 -32.94
C GLY A 636 45.00 -6.68 -33.32
N GLY A 637 44.04 -6.30 -32.46
CA GLY A 637 43.04 -5.28 -32.74
C GLY A 637 42.17 -5.61 -33.96
N ILE A 638 41.16 -4.79 -34.23
CA ILE A 638 40.24 -4.97 -35.36
C ILE A 638 40.26 -3.72 -36.24
N SER A 639 40.29 -3.89 -37.56
CA SER A 639 40.36 -2.76 -38.48
C SER A 639 39.04 -2.00 -38.55
N SER A 640 39.12 -0.72 -38.93
CA SER A 640 37.95 0.11 -39.20
C SER A 640 36.99 -0.50 -40.24
N LYS A 641 37.52 -1.21 -41.24
CA LYS A 641 36.72 -1.85 -42.30
C LYS A 641 35.99 -3.08 -41.79
N GLU A 642 36.66 -3.92 -41.01
CA GLU A 642 36.07 -5.12 -40.39
C GLU A 642 34.94 -4.74 -39.42
N ILE A 643 35.15 -3.74 -38.55
CA ILE A 643 34.09 -3.25 -37.64
C ILE A 643 32.85 -2.80 -38.43
N ASN A 644 33.05 -2.03 -39.51
CA ASN A 644 31.94 -1.54 -40.32
C ASN A 644 31.16 -2.69 -40.95
N PHE A 645 31.87 -3.66 -41.52
CA PHE A 645 31.25 -4.82 -42.16
C PHE A 645 30.45 -5.67 -41.16
N LEU A 646 30.95 -5.86 -39.94
CA LEU A 646 30.29 -6.68 -38.94
C LEU A 646 29.09 -5.99 -38.27
N LEU A 647 29.19 -4.70 -37.94
CA LEU A 647 28.14 -4.00 -37.18
C LEU A 647 27.12 -3.26 -38.03
N TRP A 648 27.51 -2.82 -39.23
CA TRP A 648 26.74 -1.99 -40.15
C TRP A 648 26.98 -2.36 -41.63
N PRO A 649 26.80 -3.63 -42.04
CA PRO A 649 27.06 -4.09 -43.41
C PRO A 649 26.25 -3.33 -44.48
N GLU A 650 25.08 -2.80 -44.10
CA GLU A 650 24.14 -2.10 -44.97
C GLU A 650 24.43 -0.60 -45.16
N LYS A 651 25.44 -0.05 -44.48
CA LYS A 651 25.72 1.40 -44.48
C LYS A 651 26.85 1.77 -45.43
N GLU A 652 26.69 2.91 -46.12
CA GLU A 652 27.76 3.48 -46.93
C GLU A 652 28.99 3.85 -46.07
N GLU A 653 30.19 3.77 -46.64
CA GLU A 653 31.46 3.89 -45.91
C GLU A 653 31.57 5.20 -45.10
N LYS A 654 31.02 6.30 -45.63
CA LYS A 654 31.01 7.61 -44.96
C LYS A 654 30.07 7.64 -43.74
N GLU A 655 28.89 7.04 -43.85
CA GLU A 655 27.93 6.95 -42.74
C GLU A 655 28.44 6.00 -41.65
N ALA A 656 28.94 4.83 -42.05
CA ALA A 656 29.51 3.84 -41.14
C ALA A 656 30.72 4.40 -40.36
N LYS A 657 31.58 5.21 -41.01
CA LYS A 657 32.69 5.91 -40.34
C LYS A 657 32.19 6.85 -39.22
N ASN A 658 31.14 7.62 -39.48
CA ASN A 658 30.58 8.55 -38.49
C ASN A 658 29.94 7.79 -37.31
N ILE A 659 29.13 6.78 -37.60
CA ILE A 659 28.48 5.95 -36.56
C ILE A 659 29.53 5.23 -35.72
N ARG A 660 30.58 4.66 -36.33
CA ARG A 660 31.70 4.03 -35.63
C ARG A 660 32.41 5.00 -34.69
N GLY A 661 32.72 6.21 -35.16
CA GLY A 661 33.37 7.26 -34.35
C GLY A 661 32.55 7.61 -33.10
N VAL A 662 31.24 7.82 -33.28
CA VAL A 662 30.31 8.08 -32.16
C VAL A 662 30.24 6.89 -31.20
N THR A 663 30.18 5.66 -31.73
CA THR A 663 30.07 4.44 -30.93
C THR A 663 31.33 4.21 -30.09
N ILE A 664 32.53 4.37 -30.65
CA ILE A 664 33.80 4.30 -29.91
C ILE A 664 33.87 5.39 -28.83
N SER A 665 33.44 6.62 -29.14
CA SER A 665 33.40 7.69 -28.14
C SER A 665 32.46 7.37 -26.98
N LYS A 666 31.28 6.81 -27.26
CA LYS A 666 30.33 6.36 -26.23
C LYS A 666 30.87 5.20 -25.42
N LEU A 667 31.55 4.25 -26.07
CA LEU A 667 32.15 3.10 -25.39
C LEU A 667 33.28 3.54 -24.43
N ARG A 668 34.17 4.45 -24.87
CA ARG A 668 35.18 5.06 -23.99
C ARG A 668 34.55 5.78 -22.80
N LYS A 669 33.46 6.53 -23.03
CA LYS A 669 32.71 7.20 -21.95
C LYS A 669 32.05 6.20 -21.00
N ALA A 670 31.58 5.05 -21.48
CA ALA A 670 31.00 4.01 -20.62
C ALA A 670 32.04 3.44 -19.64
N PHE A 671 33.31 3.38 -20.05
CA PHE A 671 34.45 2.97 -19.22
C PHE A 671 35.09 4.13 -18.41
N SER A 672 34.51 5.33 -18.37
CA SER A 672 35.16 6.48 -17.69
C SER A 672 35.39 6.27 -16.18
N ASP A 673 34.58 5.43 -15.57
CA ASP A 673 34.59 5.17 -14.11
C ASP A 673 35.27 3.83 -13.79
N VAL A 674 35.90 3.20 -14.79
CA VAL A 674 36.63 1.94 -14.68
C VAL A 674 38.12 2.23 -14.80
N ASP A 675 38.91 1.79 -13.83
CA ASP A 675 40.36 1.98 -13.86
C ASP A 675 41.00 0.85 -14.68
N GLY A 676 42.02 1.16 -15.50
CA GLY A 676 42.80 0.12 -16.20
C GLY A 676 42.18 -0.47 -17.47
N ALA A 677 41.04 0.01 -17.99
CA ALA A 677 40.47 -0.42 -19.27
C ALA A 677 40.50 0.72 -20.31
N THR A 678 41.22 0.55 -21.42
CA THR A 678 41.30 1.59 -22.47
C THR A 678 41.05 1.03 -23.87
N ILE A 679 40.55 1.89 -24.76
CA ILE A 679 40.35 1.57 -26.18
C ILE A 679 41.25 2.47 -26.99
N GLU A 680 42.29 1.88 -27.58
CA GLU A 680 43.31 2.57 -28.35
C GLU A 680 43.04 2.43 -29.85
N TYR A 681 43.50 3.41 -30.61
CA TYR A 681 43.49 3.35 -32.07
C TYR A 681 44.91 3.59 -32.57
N ALA A 682 45.53 2.55 -33.10
CA ALA A 682 46.91 2.59 -33.60
C ALA A 682 47.00 1.79 -34.91
N GLY A 683 47.75 2.30 -35.89
CA GLY A 683 47.99 1.60 -37.16
C GLY A 683 46.73 1.23 -37.96
N GLY A 684 45.63 1.98 -37.82
CA GLY A 684 44.38 1.70 -38.52
C GLY A 684 43.42 0.70 -37.83
N ARG A 685 43.81 0.21 -36.63
CA ARG A 685 43.08 -0.82 -35.88
C ARG A 685 42.70 -0.31 -34.49
N PHE A 686 41.54 -0.73 -34.01
CA PHE A 686 41.08 -0.49 -32.64
C PHE A 686 41.46 -1.68 -31.76
N ARG A 687 41.99 -1.40 -30.57
CA ARG A 687 42.40 -2.41 -29.60
C ARG A 687 41.81 -2.08 -28.23
N PHE A 688 41.31 -3.11 -27.53
CA PHE A 688 40.98 -3.01 -26.12
C PHE A 688 42.20 -3.46 -25.31
N THR A 689 42.67 -2.61 -24.40
CA THR A 689 43.78 -2.94 -23.50
C THR A 689 43.28 -2.98 -22.05
N CYS A 690 43.79 -3.96 -21.30
CA CYS A 690 43.43 -4.24 -19.92
C CYS A 690 44.71 -4.21 -19.08
N GLY A 691 44.81 -3.25 -18.19
CA GLY A 691 45.85 -3.17 -17.16
C GLY A 691 45.56 -4.08 -15.96
N ASP A 692 46.52 -4.15 -15.04
CA ASP A 692 46.46 -5.05 -13.87
C ASP A 692 45.34 -4.70 -12.88
N ASP A 693 44.90 -3.44 -12.86
CA ASP A 693 43.83 -2.95 -11.99
C ASP A 693 42.43 -3.38 -12.47
N PHE A 694 42.28 -3.85 -13.70
CA PHE A 694 41.00 -4.24 -14.29
C PHE A 694 40.88 -5.75 -14.44
N PHE A 695 39.80 -6.33 -13.92
CA PHE A 695 39.55 -7.76 -14.07
C PHE A 695 38.60 -8.06 -15.23
N CYS A 696 38.98 -8.96 -16.13
CA CYS A 696 38.10 -9.48 -17.19
C CYS A 696 38.13 -11.02 -17.20
N ASP A 697 36.97 -11.65 -16.96
CA ASP A 697 36.88 -13.11 -16.87
C ASP A 697 37.16 -13.81 -18.21
N TYR A 698 36.77 -13.23 -19.34
CA TYR A 698 37.10 -13.74 -20.68
C TYR A 698 38.61 -13.80 -20.91
N ILE A 699 39.34 -12.73 -20.57
CA ILE A 699 40.80 -12.68 -20.69
C ILE A 699 41.46 -13.67 -19.72
N ALA A 700 40.96 -13.75 -18.49
CA ALA A 700 41.47 -14.67 -17.47
C ALA A 700 41.31 -16.14 -17.91
N VAL A 701 40.13 -16.51 -18.42
CA VAL A 701 39.86 -17.87 -18.92
C VAL A 701 40.69 -18.16 -20.16
N LYS A 702 40.82 -17.22 -21.10
CA LYS A 702 41.69 -17.39 -22.29
C LYS A 702 43.14 -17.67 -21.87
N LYS A 703 43.70 -16.90 -20.93
CA LYS A 703 45.04 -17.15 -20.36
C LYS A 703 45.16 -18.53 -19.70
N ILE A 704 44.15 -18.97 -18.95
CA ILE A 704 44.15 -20.30 -18.32
C ILE A 704 44.17 -21.40 -19.40
N LEU A 705 43.36 -21.26 -20.45
CA LEU A 705 43.27 -22.24 -21.55
C LEU A 705 44.50 -22.26 -22.46
N GLU A 706 45.35 -21.23 -22.43
CA GLU A 706 46.61 -21.12 -23.18
C GLU A 706 47.84 -21.53 -22.36
N SER A 707 47.69 -21.70 -21.04
CA SER A 707 48.76 -22.10 -20.13
C SER A 707 49.13 -23.58 -20.26
N GLU A 708 50.44 -23.89 -20.24
CA GLU A 708 50.94 -25.27 -20.16
C GLU A 708 50.53 -25.97 -18.85
N ARG A 709 50.29 -25.20 -17.79
CA ARG A 709 49.80 -25.67 -16.48
C ARG A 709 48.51 -24.92 -16.14
N PRO A 710 47.37 -25.30 -16.71
CA PRO A 710 46.11 -24.59 -16.52
C PRO A 710 45.64 -24.74 -15.06
N ASP A 711 45.25 -23.64 -14.43
CA ASP A 711 44.51 -23.66 -13.16
C ASP A 711 43.07 -24.09 -13.45
N ARG A 712 42.86 -25.42 -13.42
CA ARG A 712 41.56 -26.05 -13.69
C ARG A 712 40.51 -25.68 -12.65
N ASN A 713 40.90 -25.35 -11.42
CA ASN A 713 39.96 -24.91 -10.38
C ASN A 713 39.44 -23.50 -10.69
N ALA A 714 40.32 -22.57 -11.07
CA ALA A 714 39.93 -21.24 -11.50
C ALA A 714 39.04 -21.28 -12.75
N LEU A 715 39.36 -22.15 -13.72
CA LEU A 715 38.53 -22.36 -14.92
C LEU A 715 37.09 -22.76 -14.56
N VAL A 716 36.93 -23.80 -13.73
CA VAL A 716 35.61 -24.26 -13.27
C VAL A 716 34.88 -23.16 -12.50
N ASN A 717 35.59 -22.39 -11.67
CA ASN A 717 34.97 -21.29 -10.91
C ASN A 717 34.44 -20.19 -11.84
N PHE A 718 35.18 -19.77 -12.87
CA PHE A 718 34.70 -18.77 -13.83
C PHE A 718 33.52 -19.29 -14.66
N ALA A 719 33.65 -20.49 -15.24
CA ALA A 719 32.60 -21.06 -16.08
C ALA A 719 31.32 -21.41 -15.29
N SER A 720 31.42 -21.72 -13.98
CA SER A 720 30.26 -21.99 -13.13
C SER A 720 29.33 -20.79 -12.91
N ARG A 721 29.76 -19.57 -13.29
CA ARG A 721 28.93 -18.36 -13.18
C ARG A 721 27.75 -18.35 -14.15
N GLY A 722 27.86 -19.08 -15.26
CA GLY A 722 26.78 -19.21 -16.24
C GLY A 722 27.29 -19.36 -17.68
N LYS A 723 26.36 -19.61 -18.60
CA LYS A 723 26.66 -19.73 -20.04
C LYS A 723 27.37 -18.48 -20.55
N PHE A 724 28.42 -18.66 -21.35
CA PHE A 724 29.16 -17.54 -21.94
C PHE A 724 28.23 -16.68 -22.81
N LEU A 725 28.15 -15.38 -22.51
CA LEU A 725 27.26 -14.43 -23.19
C LEU A 725 25.79 -14.88 -23.23
N ALA A 726 25.24 -15.34 -22.09
CA ALA A 726 23.96 -16.05 -21.98
C ALA A 726 22.74 -15.35 -22.61
N TYR A 727 22.74 -14.01 -22.71
CA TYR A 727 21.63 -13.21 -23.23
C TYR A 727 21.95 -12.43 -24.51
N GLU A 728 23.18 -12.51 -25.01
CA GLU A 728 23.54 -11.82 -26.25
C GLU A 728 23.23 -12.76 -27.42
N THR A 729 22.30 -12.40 -28.30
CA THR A 729 21.80 -13.30 -29.38
C THR A 729 22.20 -12.86 -30.79
N ASP A 730 22.99 -11.80 -30.92
CA ASP A 730 23.41 -11.29 -32.23
C ASP A 730 24.35 -12.28 -32.94
N PRO A 731 24.09 -12.65 -34.21
CA PRO A 731 24.90 -13.63 -34.96
C PRO A 731 26.39 -13.27 -35.08
N VAL A 732 26.74 -11.98 -34.98
CA VAL A 732 28.15 -11.52 -35.02
C VAL A 732 28.98 -12.15 -33.89
N LEU A 733 28.35 -12.54 -32.78
CA LEU A 733 29.02 -13.13 -31.62
C LEU A 733 29.10 -14.66 -31.66
N ASP A 734 28.45 -15.32 -32.63
CA ASP A 734 28.38 -16.79 -32.66
C ASP A 734 29.77 -17.41 -32.79
N GLY A 735 30.64 -16.84 -33.63
CA GLY A 735 32.03 -17.29 -33.76
C GLY A 735 32.84 -17.14 -32.47
N MET A 736 32.61 -16.06 -31.69
CA MET A 736 33.28 -15.86 -30.39
C MET A 736 32.81 -16.88 -29.35
N LYS A 737 31.52 -17.22 -29.35
CA LYS A 737 30.95 -18.23 -28.46
C LYS A 737 31.47 -19.61 -28.81
N GLU A 738 31.42 -19.99 -30.09
CA GLU A 738 31.90 -21.28 -30.57
C GLU A 738 33.40 -21.49 -30.25
N GLU A 739 34.24 -20.46 -30.48
CA GLU A 739 35.67 -20.52 -30.14
C GLU A 739 35.89 -20.74 -28.63
N MET A 740 35.14 -20.05 -27.78
CA MET A 740 35.29 -20.18 -26.33
C MET A 740 34.74 -21.52 -25.81
N GLU A 741 33.54 -21.89 -26.24
CA GLU A 741 32.84 -23.11 -25.82
C GLU A 741 33.61 -24.37 -26.25
N SER A 742 34.11 -24.42 -27.50
CA SER A 742 34.91 -25.54 -28.02
C SER A 742 36.23 -25.77 -27.28
N ARG A 743 36.76 -24.74 -26.59
CA ARG A 743 37.97 -24.85 -25.76
C ARG A 743 37.66 -25.19 -24.30
N ILE A 744 36.55 -24.67 -23.76
CA ILE A 744 36.14 -24.91 -22.37
C ILE A 744 35.61 -26.33 -22.19
N GLU A 745 34.76 -26.79 -23.11
CA GLU A 745 34.09 -28.09 -23.00
C GLU A 745 35.07 -29.26 -22.75
N PRO A 746 36.10 -29.51 -23.59
CA PRO A 746 37.03 -30.61 -23.35
C PRO A 746 37.83 -30.43 -22.06
N ALA A 747 38.23 -29.20 -21.75
CA ALA A 747 38.95 -28.87 -20.52
C ALA A 747 38.15 -29.17 -19.24
N VAL A 748 36.84 -28.92 -19.26
CA VAL A 748 35.94 -29.19 -18.14
C VAL A 748 35.58 -30.68 -18.05
N ILE A 749 35.46 -31.38 -19.19
CA ILE A 749 35.27 -32.85 -19.23
C ILE A 749 36.46 -33.58 -18.60
N ASP A 750 37.69 -33.17 -18.93
CA ASP A 750 38.91 -33.73 -18.34
C ASP A 750 38.95 -33.54 -16.83
N GLU A 751 38.64 -32.32 -16.37
CA GLU A 751 38.61 -31.98 -14.94
C GLU A 751 37.47 -32.72 -14.20
N MET A 752 36.29 -32.84 -14.82
CA MET A 752 35.17 -33.63 -14.29
C MET A 752 35.58 -35.10 -14.05
N THR A 753 36.25 -35.69 -15.03
CA THR A 753 36.75 -37.07 -14.97
C THR A 753 37.81 -37.22 -13.87
N LEU A 754 38.74 -36.27 -13.75
CA LEU A 754 39.77 -36.26 -12.73
C LEU A 754 39.18 -36.12 -11.31
N ARG A 755 38.24 -35.19 -11.12
CA ARG A 755 37.54 -34.98 -9.85
C ARG A 755 36.76 -36.21 -9.42
N PHE A 756 36.14 -36.90 -10.36
CA PHE A 756 35.44 -38.15 -10.07
C PHE A 756 36.40 -39.23 -9.56
N LYS A 757 37.58 -39.40 -10.20
CA LYS A 757 38.64 -40.31 -9.73
C LYS A 757 39.15 -39.95 -8.33
N LYS A 758 39.24 -38.65 -8.03
CA LYS A 758 39.62 -38.11 -6.71
C LYS A 758 38.49 -38.13 -5.67
N LYS A 759 37.31 -38.67 -6.00
CA LYS A 759 36.11 -38.70 -5.15
C LYS A 759 35.56 -37.31 -4.77
N GLN A 760 35.89 -36.28 -5.54
CA GLN A 760 35.41 -34.91 -5.35
C GLN A 760 34.03 -34.73 -6.01
N TYR A 761 33.04 -35.50 -5.57
CA TYR A 761 31.74 -35.65 -6.26
C TYR A 761 30.94 -34.34 -6.41
N LYS A 762 31.01 -33.43 -5.44
CA LYS A 762 30.38 -32.11 -5.56
C LYS A 762 31.02 -31.27 -6.68
N GLY A 763 32.34 -31.40 -6.86
CA GLY A 763 33.07 -30.77 -7.95
C GLY A 763 32.71 -31.34 -9.32
N VAL A 764 32.39 -32.64 -9.39
CA VAL A 764 31.91 -33.31 -10.62
C VAL A 764 30.56 -32.75 -11.05
N ILE A 765 29.62 -32.58 -10.11
CA ILE A 765 28.30 -32.00 -10.40
C ILE A 765 28.44 -30.58 -10.98
N LYS A 766 29.30 -29.74 -10.37
CA LYS A 766 29.59 -28.39 -10.90
C LYS A 766 30.14 -28.42 -12.33
N CYS A 767 31.06 -29.33 -12.64
CA CYS A 767 31.59 -29.47 -13.99
C CYS A 767 30.51 -29.91 -14.98
N ALA A 768 29.65 -30.84 -14.59
CA ALA A 768 28.54 -31.30 -15.45
C ALA A 768 27.52 -30.18 -15.73
N ASP A 769 27.18 -29.35 -14.74
CA ASP A 769 26.30 -28.18 -14.94
C ASP A 769 26.89 -27.18 -15.95
N ILE A 770 28.22 -26.97 -15.93
CA ILE A 770 28.90 -26.13 -16.92
C ILE A 770 28.77 -26.74 -18.32
N ILE A 771 29.03 -28.04 -18.45
CA ILE A 771 28.95 -28.74 -19.74
C ILE A 771 27.53 -28.67 -20.30
N PHE A 772 26.49 -28.87 -19.47
CA PHE A 772 25.10 -28.74 -19.91
C PHE A 772 24.70 -27.32 -20.38
N GLY A 773 25.43 -26.29 -19.95
CA GLY A 773 25.27 -24.94 -20.47
C GLY A 773 25.80 -24.78 -21.92
N ILE A 774 26.82 -25.57 -22.27
CA ILE A 774 27.47 -25.60 -23.58
C ILE A 774 26.73 -26.58 -24.50
N ASP A 775 26.79 -27.87 -24.15
CA ASP A 775 26.10 -28.98 -24.81
C ASP A 775 25.07 -29.59 -23.83
N PRO A 776 23.79 -29.20 -23.95
CA PRO A 776 22.74 -29.73 -23.09
C PRO A 776 22.45 -31.23 -23.24
N LEU A 777 22.95 -31.88 -24.30
CA LEU A 777 22.72 -33.28 -24.61
C LEU A 777 24.01 -34.12 -24.51
N ASN A 778 24.99 -33.63 -23.74
CA ASN A 778 26.25 -34.31 -23.51
C ASN A 778 26.09 -35.58 -22.63
N ASP A 779 26.31 -36.76 -23.21
CA ASP A 779 26.16 -38.08 -22.55
C ASP A 779 27.16 -38.28 -21.39
N ALA A 780 28.38 -37.75 -21.54
CA ALA A 780 29.41 -37.88 -20.53
C ALA A 780 29.06 -37.06 -19.28
N ALA A 781 28.62 -35.81 -19.45
CA ALA A 781 28.15 -34.98 -18.34
C ALA A 781 27.01 -35.63 -17.56
N LEU A 782 26.02 -36.20 -18.26
CA LEU A 782 24.92 -36.94 -17.65
C LEU A 782 25.42 -38.15 -16.85
N THR A 783 26.28 -38.97 -17.46
CA THR A 783 26.81 -40.18 -16.83
C THR A 783 27.57 -39.83 -15.55
N TYR A 784 28.53 -38.91 -15.62
CA TYR A 784 29.35 -38.53 -14.45
C TYR A 784 28.53 -37.82 -13.36
N MET A 785 27.56 -36.97 -13.73
CA MET A 785 26.68 -36.30 -12.76
C MET A 785 25.84 -37.31 -11.98
N ILE A 786 25.17 -38.25 -12.65
CA ILE A 786 24.31 -39.23 -11.99
C ILE A 786 25.13 -40.15 -11.08
N LEU A 787 26.32 -40.56 -11.53
CA LEU A 787 27.22 -41.36 -10.70
C LEU A 787 27.72 -40.58 -9.48
N ALA A 788 28.05 -39.30 -9.62
CA ALA A 788 28.45 -38.45 -8.50
C ALA A 788 27.31 -38.23 -7.50
N MET A 789 26.09 -37.98 -7.97
CA MET A 789 24.91 -37.79 -7.13
C MET A 789 24.55 -39.07 -6.35
N ARG A 790 24.66 -40.25 -6.97
CA ARG A 790 24.49 -41.54 -6.28
C ARG A 790 25.52 -41.75 -5.18
N LYS A 791 26.77 -41.28 -5.36
CA LYS A 791 27.81 -41.34 -4.34
C LYS A 791 27.63 -40.34 -3.20
N LEU A 792 26.72 -39.37 -3.37
CA LEU A 792 26.34 -38.38 -2.36
C LEU A 792 24.95 -38.65 -1.74
N ASP A 793 24.36 -39.83 -1.98
CA ASP A 793 23.01 -40.21 -1.52
C ASP A 793 21.88 -39.29 -2.03
N MET A 794 22.07 -38.66 -3.20
CA MET A 794 21.11 -37.76 -3.87
C MET A 794 20.34 -38.44 -5.01
N ASP A 795 19.78 -39.64 -4.79
CA ASP A 795 19.12 -40.43 -5.86
C ASP A 795 17.85 -39.75 -6.40
N SER A 796 17.11 -39.03 -5.55
CA SER A 796 15.89 -38.35 -5.97
C SER A 796 16.18 -37.23 -6.97
N GLU A 797 17.21 -36.42 -6.69
CA GLU A 797 17.70 -35.35 -7.54
C GLU A 797 18.30 -35.91 -8.84
N ALA A 798 19.07 -37.00 -8.75
CA ALA A 798 19.63 -37.67 -9.92
C ALA A 798 18.55 -38.16 -10.90
N ARG A 799 17.44 -38.71 -10.40
CA ARG A 799 16.29 -39.13 -11.22
C ARG A 799 15.57 -37.95 -11.87
N ILE A 800 15.54 -36.79 -11.21
CA ILE A 800 14.97 -35.56 -11.80
C ILE A 800 15.86 -35.12 -12.97
N LYS A 801 17.18 -34.99 -12.75
CA LYS A 801 18.14 -34.58 -13.78
C LYS A 801 18.14 -35.52 -14.99
N TYR A 802 18.08 -36.83 -14.75
CA TYR A 802 17.95 -37.81 -15.82
C TYR A 802 16.68 -37.61 -16.66
N ARG A 803 15.52 -37.40 -16.03
CA ARG A 803 14.26 -37.17 -16.75
C ARG A 803 14.26 -35.87 -17.56
N GLU A 804 14.86 -34.81 -17.02
CA GLU A 804 15.06 -33.54 -17.72
C GLU A 804 15.87 -33.76 -19.00
N PHE A 805 17.00 -34.47 -18.90
CA PHE A 805 17.83 -34.81 -20.04
C PHE A 805 17.07 -35.63 -21.09
N VAL A 806 16.39 -36.72 -20.68
CA VAL A 806 15.65 -37.59 -21.61
C VAL A 806 14.54 -36.83 -22.33
N THR A 807 13.85 -35.94 -21.63
CA THR A 807 12.79 -35.11 -22.20
C THR A 807 13.36 -34.14 -23.23
N LYS A 808 14.53 -33.56 -22.97
CA LYS A 808 15.23 -32.69 -23.91
C LYS A 808 15.75 -33.47 -25.13
N TYR A 809 16.37 -34.62 -24.91
CA TYR A 809 16.87 -35.50 -25.98
C TYR A 809 15.75 -35.88 -26.94
N ARG A 810 14.61 -36.31 -26.42
CA ARG A 810 13.43 -36.64 -27.23
C ARG A 810 12.89 -35.44 -28.00
N LYS A 811 12.93 -34.24 -27.41
CA LYS A 811 12.47 -33.03 -28.08
C LYS A 811 13.36 -32.64 -29.26
N ASP A 812 14.68 -32.78 -29.12
CA ASP A 812 15.64 -32.28 -30.10
C ASP A 812 15.93 -33.32 -31.21
N TYR A 813 15.84 -34.62 -30.92
CA TYR A 813 16.10 -35.71 -31.87
C TYR A 813 14.87 -36.52 -32.31
N ASP A 814 13.67 -36.28 -31.74
CA ASP A 814 12.44 -37.06 -31.94
C ASP A 814 12.57 -38.59 -31.70
N GLU A 815 13.58 -38.97 -30.92
CA GLU A 815 13.90 -40.36 -30.58
C GLU A 815 13.96 -40.56 -29.06
N ASN A 816 13.76 -41.79 -28.60
CA ASN A 816 13.95 -42.10 -27.18
C ASN A 816 15.44 -42.22 -26.86
N TYR A 817 15.87 -41.61 -25.76
CA TYR A 817 17.25 -41.74 -25.29
C TYR A 817 17.61 -43.23 -25.02
N PRO A 818 18.71 -43.76 -25.58
CA PRO A 818 18.95 -45.20 -25.65
C PRO A 818 19.41 -45.86 -24.33
N ARG A 819 19.99 -45.12 -23.39
CA ARG A 819 20.50 -45.67 -22.12
C ARG A 819 19.48 -45.44 -21.01
N LYS A 820 19.12 -46.48 -20.24
CA LYS A 820 18.22 -46.31 -19.07
C LYS A 820 18.98 -45.76 -17.88
N TYR A 821 18.25 -45.19 -16.91
CA TYR A 821 18.83 -44.64 -15.67
C TYR A 821 19.71 -45.66 -14.96
N GLU A 822 19.24 -46.91 -14.85
CA GLU A 822 19.96 -48.00 -14.18
C GLU A 822 21.24 -48.43 -14.92
N ASP A 823 21.30 -48.20 -16.24
CA ASP A 823 22.39 -48.63 -17.12
C ASP A 823 23.54 -47.60 -17.21
N LEU A 824 23.40 -46.45 -16.55
CA LEU A 824 24.44 -45.43 -16.47
C LEU A 824 25.56 -45.87 -15.51
N ARG A 825 26.69 -46.23 -16.10
CA ARG A 825 27.96 -46.63 -15.48
C ARG A 825 29.14 -46.16 -16.34
N LEU A 826 30.31 -45.99 -15.72
CA LEU A 826 31.58 -45.68 -16.41
C LEU A 826 32.12 -46.88 -17.18
#